data_AF-A0A928BIS4-F1
#
_entry.id   AF-A0A928BIS4-F1
#
_cell.length_a   1.000
_cell.length_b   1.000
_cell.length_c   1.000
_cell.angle_alpha   90.00
_cell.angle_beta   90.00
_cell.angle_gamma   90.00
#
_symmetry.space_group_name_H-M   'P 1'
#
loop_
_entity.id
_entity.type
_entity.pdbx_description
1 polymer ?
#
loop_
_entity_poly.entity_id
_entity_poly.type
_entity_poly.pdbx_seq_one_letter_code
_entity_poly.pdbx_strand_id
1 'polypeptide(L)'
;MQKDNIHTFVQNQLATWPLAADNFAALSKVHVREVDVNGLTVKLQFNPARMISSAAKLTKEDIARRRCFLCVENRPQEQVWQEFEAENAHRYHILVNPYPIFPDHLVIAKATHQDQAIAGRYADMLKLAGSFPECCFYYNGPRCGASAPDHHHFQGVPRGMMPLENSVDSALEYKAQPVILSPQPVNLSPQPVILSEAKDLLNEICTYHSATLYHYDNFSTGIFVIASQSPESASVLFERLISAAEIPEDDIEPRINLFTWSIGQEYRTIVYFRKCHRSHHYFSEGPDHLTMSPGCADMAGVFIVPVEEEYHKITPELLSEMIAEITIPKEEQDRIMCRLRRTQPTLQVGIMAAEEIEFELLDDGKGLRKATVRDGRISLEGELHDELYFKAPQSVSRFAQPAFVLHGVTIGVKFHWERQEDQTFAGDLKIIVDGNRLRAINIIGVEDYLLSVISSEMSATASEEFLKAHAVISRSWVMARIQADRNFILPNDIYNLPDLVSWLYRTRDVAVYTSNEYMKWYDHDDHRLFDVCADDHCQRYQGLTRATGEKVRRVIDATWGQVLTHDGQLCDARFSKCCGGRMEKFSVCWQDKDYDYLQPLPDTPDHDPDAECFCNTQDKDILAQVLNNYDQETVDFYRWEEILDPVGLGGLIERKFGVMTGPVKALVPLQRGESGRICKLRIEGELKTITVGKELEIRRILSPTHLKSSAFDVEYITADGRTVIPDECMNEDGPADGQSEKWTKIRLRGRGWGHGVGLCQIGAAVMATRGYTYTQILAHYYPESECKKI
;
A
#
# COMPACT_ATOMS: atom_id res chain seq x y z
N MET A 1 -8.29 42.76 -17.28
CA MET A 1 -8.52 43.68 -16.15
C MET A 1 -7.22 43.86 -15.41
N GLN A 2 -6.81 45.09 -15.09
CA GLN A 2 -5.67 45.34 -14.21
C GLN A 2 -5.88 44.55 -12.92
N LYS A 3 -4.87 43.80 -12.47
CA LYS A 3 -4.86 43.26 -11.10
C LYS A 3 -4.79 44.49 -10.19
N ASP A 4 -5.93 44.97 -9.72
CA ASP A 4 -5.96 45.96 -8.66
C ASP A 4 -5.27 45.34 -7.44
N ASN A 5 -4.41 46.13 -6.80
CA ASN A 5 -3.75 45.76 -5.56
C ASN A 5 -4.83 45.41 -4.51
N ILE A 6 -4.68 44.27 -3.80
CA ILE A 6 -5.62 43.82 -2.75
C ILE A 6 -5.90 44.94 -1.75
N HIS A 7 -4.86 45.70 -1.36
CA HIS A 7 -5.00 46.81 -0.44
C HIS A 7 -5.97 47.87 -0.99
N THR A 8 -5.84 48.24 -2.26
CA THR A 8 -6.74 49.19 -2.92
C THR A 8 -8.17 48.66 -2.98
N PHE A 9 -8.36 47.36 -3.28
CA PHE A 9 -9.68 46.73 -3.25
C PHE A 9 -10.33 46.82 -1.86
N VAL A 10 -9.57 46.51 -0.81
CA VAL A 10 -10.05 46.63 0.58
C VAL A 10 -10.44 48.07 0.89
N GLN A 11 -9.57 49.05 0.63
CA GLN A 11 -9.87 50.46 0.93
C GLN A 11 -11.11 50.96 0.19
N ASN A 12 -11.29 50.58 -1.08
CA ASN A 12 -12.48 50.92 -1.85
C ASN A 12 -13.75 50.34 -1.23
N GLN A 13 -13.71 49.06 -0.82
CA GLN A 13 -14.84 48.42 -0.17
C GLN A 13 -15.18 49.08 1.18
N LEU A 14 -14.17 49.42 2.00
CA LEU A 14 -14.38 50.10 3.28
C LEU A 14 -14.99 51.49 3.10
N ALA A 15 -14.72 52.18 1.99
CA ALA A 15 -15.35 53.47 1.70
C ALA A 15 -16.86 53.36 1.40
N THR A 16 -17.33 52.20 0.93
CA THR A 16 -18.72 51.99 0.49
C THR A 16 -19.53 51.04 1.39
N TRP A 17 -18.89 50.36 2.35
CA TRP A 17 -19.53 49.38 3.22
C TRP A 17 -19.34 49.73 4.71
N PRO A 18 -20.28 50.49 5.33
CA PRO A 18 -20.14 51.01 6.69
C PRO A 18 -19.87 49.95 7.77
N LEU A 19 -20.55 48.80 7.69
CA LEU A 19 -20.36 47.71 8.66
C LEU A 19 -18.91 47.21 8.68
N ALA A 20 -18.31 46.99 7.50
CA ALA A 20 -16.93 46.57 7.41
C ALA A 20 -16.01 47.71 7.89
N ALA A 21 -16.24 48.94 7.47
CA ALA A 21 -15.45 50.11 7.88
C ALA A 21 -15.37 50.24 9.41
N ASP A 22 -16.51 50.16 10.10
CA ASP A 22 -16.58 50.27 11.55
C ASP A 22 -15.83 49.14 12.26
N ASN A 23 -15.96 47.91 11.77
CA ASN A 23 -15.28 46.74 12.32
C ASN A 23 -13.76 46.76 12.07
N PHE A 24 -13.30 47.25 10.92
CA PHE A 24 -11.88 47.48 10.66
C PHE A 24 -11.32 48.61 11.52
N ALA A 25 -12.06 49.71 11.70
CA ALA A 25 -11.66 50.78 12.59
C ALA A 25 -11.54 50.31 14.06
N ALA A 26 -12.39 49.36 14.48
CA ALA A 26 -12.33 48.77 15.82
C ALA A 26 -11.02 48.00 16.10
N LEU A 27 -10.30 47.50 15.07
CA LEU A 27 -9.00 46.84 15.25
C LEU A 27 -7.96 47.75 15.93
N SER A 28 -8.06 49.07 15.76
CA SER A 28 -7.16 50.02 16.42
C SER A 28 -7.30 50.04 17.95
N LYS A 29 -8.41 49.51 18.49
CA LYS A 29 -8.72 49.45 19.93
C LYS A 29 -8.39 48.10 20.55
N VAL A 30 -7.91 47.15 19.74
CA VAL A 30 -7.59 45.79 20.17
C VAL A 30 -6.28 45.80 20.96
N HIS A 31 -6.27 45.12 22.10
CA HIS A 31 -5.08 45.00 22.94
C HIS A 31 -4.35 43.69 22.64
N VAL A 32 -3.04 43.76 22.51
CA VAL A 32 -2.20 42.57 22.24
C VAL A 32 -1.14 42.45 23.33
N ARG A 33 -0.96 41.23 23.84
CA ARG A 33 0.21 40.89 24.67
C ARG A 33 0.90 39.66 24.10
N GLU A 34 2.20 39.59 24.28
CA GLU A 34 3.02 38.47 23.83
C GLU A 34 3.31 37.52 24.98
N VAL A 35 3.29 36.22 24.68
CA VAL A 35 3.53 35.14 25.63
C VAL A 35 4.35 34.07 24.93
N ASP A 36 5.39 33.56 25.57
CA ASP A 36 6.14 32.42 25.03
C ASP A 36 5.41 31.12 25.35
N VAL A 37 5.10 30.33 24.32
CA VAL A 37 4.42 29.03 24.44
C VAL A 37 5.22 28.02 23.66
N ASN A 38 5.79 27.04 24.37
CA ASN A 38 6.56 25.95 23.76
C ASN A 38 7.61 26.45 22.75
N GLY A 39 8.35 27.51 23.08
CA GLY A 39 9.41 28.05 22.23
C GLY A 39 8.94 28.90 21.05
N LEU A 40 7.65 29.25 20.97
CA LEU A 40 7.13 30.25 20.04
C LEU A 40 6.51 31.42 20.82
N THR A 41 6.97 32.64 20.53
CA THR A 41 6.34 33.85 21.07
C THR A 41 5.02 34.11 20.33
N VAL A 42 3.90 33.82 20.99
CA VAL A 42 2.55 33.98 20.46
C VAL A 42 1.91 35.29 20.90
N LYS A 43 0.92 35.74 20.14
CA LYS A 43 0.16 36.97 20.40
C LYS A 43 -1.23 36.61 20.93
N LEU A 44 -1.56 37.12 22.11
CA LEU A 44 -2.92 37.12 22.64
C LEU A 44 -3.59 38.43 22.26
N GLN A 45 -4.65 38.36 21.47
CA GLN A 45 -5.41 39.50 20.97
C GLN A 45 -6.77 39.59 21.70
N PHE A 46 -6.96 40.61 22.54
CA PHE A 46 -8.27 40.90 23.11
C PHE A 46 -9.15 41.65 22.09
N ASN A 47 -10.13 40.93 21.54
CA ASN A 47 -11.01 41.44 20.48
C ASN A 47 -12.48 41.09 20.76
N PRO A 48 -13.24 41.95 21.46
CA PRO A 48 -14.63 41.66 21.83
C PRO A 48 -15.58 41.54 20.63
N ALA A 49 -15.23 42.14 19.48
CA ALA A 49 -16.04 42.02 18.27
C ALA A 49 -16.09 40.57 17.74
N ARG A 50 -15.15 39.70 18.17
CA ARG A 50 -15.13 38.29 17.78
C ARG A 50 -16.10 37.40 18.53
N MET A 51 -16.83 37.93 19.50
CA MET A 51 -17.82 37.17 20.26
C MET A 51 -18.86 36.48 19.36
N ILE A 52 -19.31 37.16 18.31
CA ILE A 52 -20.30 36.62 17.35
C ILE A 52 -19.80 35.34 16.69
N SER A 53 -18.51 35.31 16.32
CA SER A 53 -17.90 34.15 15.66
C SER A 53 -17.52 33.06 16.65
N SER A 54 -16.97 33.43 17.82
CA SER A 54 -16.47 32.47 18.80
C SER A 54 -17.59 31.71 19.52
N ALA A 55 -18.73 32.36 19.78
CA ALA A 55 -19.90 31.72 20.40
C ALA A 55 -20.84 31.01 19.41
N ALA A 56 -20.59 31.11 18.10
CA ALA A 56 -21.47 30.52 17.10
C ALA A 56 -21.54 28.99 17.23
N LYS A 57 -22.78 28.46 17.25
CA LYS A 57 -23.03 27.02 17.15
C LYS A 57 -23.06 26.62 15.67
N LEU A 58 -22.22 25.65 15.32
CA LEU A 58 -22.07 25.13 13.95
C LEU A 58 -22.55 23.67 13.88
N THR A 59 -23.67 23.36 14.55
CA THR A 59 -24.29 22.04 14.47
C THR A 59 -24.89 21.81 13.08
N LYS A 60 -25.15 20.55 12.69
CA LYS A 60 -25.79 20.24 11.41
C LYS A 60 -27.15 20.92 11.29
N GLU A 61 -27.92 20.96 12.39
CA GLU A 61 -29.22 21.62 12.45
C GLU A 61 -29.10 23.14 12.28
N ASP A 62 -28.09 23.77 12.91
CA ASP A 62 -27.87 25.21 12.79
C ASP A 62 -27.41 25.60 11.37
N ILE A 63 -26.54 24.79 10.75
CA ILE A 63 -26.08 24.98 9.37
C ILE A 63 -27.25 24.85 8.40
N ALA A 64 -28.08 23.81 8.53
CA ALA A 64 -29.23 23.59 7.64
C ALA A 64 -30.30 24.69 7.74
N ARG A 65 -30.38 25.39 8.87
CA ARG A 65 -31.36 26.47 9.10
C ARG A 65 -30.88 27.85 8.62
N ARG A 66 -29.57 28.07 8.47
CA ARG A 66 -29.04 29.36 8.00
C ARG A 66 -28.96 29.40 6.48
N ARG A 67 -29.18 30.59 5.90
CA ARG A 67 -28.79 30.85 4.51
C ARG A 67 -27.28 30.99 4.46
N CYS A 68 -26.62 30.37 3.47
CA CYS A 68 -25.17 30.48 3.34
C CYS A 68 -24.77 31.91 2.98
N PHE A 69 -24.06 32.59 3.89
CA PHE A 69 -23.64 33.98 3.74
C PHE A 69 -22.51 34.18 2.72
N LEU A 70 -21.92 33.10 2.21
CA LEU A 70 -20.94 33.14 1.12
C LEU A 70 -21.59 32.99 -0.27
N CYS A 71 -22.86 32.60 -0.38
CA CYS A 71 -23.57 32.58 -1.66
C CYS A 71 -23.95 34.00 -2.09
N VAL A 72 -23.79 34.30 -3.39
CA VAL A 72 -23.95 35.65 -3.95
C VAL A 72 -25.31 36.26 -3.60
N GLU A 73 -26.37 35.46 -3.66
CA GLU A 73 -27.75 35.86 -3.38
C GLU A 73 -28.04 36.20 -1.92
N ASN A 74 -27.16 35.82 -0.99
CA ASN A 74 -27.33 36.04 0.45
C ASN A 74 -26.32 37.04 1.03
N ARG A 75 -25.38 37.56 0.22
CA ARG A 75 -24.40 38.56 0.66
C ARG A 75 -25.06 39.95 0.82
N PRO A 76 -24.50 40.83 1.68
CA PRO A 76 -24.88 42.24 1.70
C PRO A 76 -24.71 42.88 0.32
N GLN A 77 -25.62 43.78 -0.06
CA GLN A 77 -25.62 44.39 -1.40
C GLN A 77 -24.38 45.25 -1.65
N GLU A 78 -23.82 45.81 -0.58
CA GLU A 78 -22.62 46.63 -0.58
C GLU A 78 -21.34 45.80 -0.76
N GLN A 79 -21.38 44.49 -0.51
CA GLN A 79 -20.21 43.62 -0.57
C GLN A 79 -19.89 43.23 -2.02
N VAL A 80 -19.04 44.01 -2.69
CA VAL A 80 -18.47 43.63 -4.00
C VAL A 80 -17.33 42.61 -3.89
N TRP A 81 -16.93 42.02 -5.02
CA TRP A 81 -15.83 41.05 -5.08
C TRP A 81 -14.94 41.24 -6.30
N GLN A 82 -13.72 40.70 -6.20
CA GLN A 82 -12.84 40.50 -7.33
C GLN A 82 -12.89 39.03 -7.77
N GLU A 83 -13.04 38.80 -9.07
CA GLU A 83 -13.00 37.45 -9.64
C GLU A 83 -11.56 36.91 -9.67
N PHE A 84 -11.40 35.66 -9.26
CA PHE A 84 -10.15 34.92 -9.38
C PHE A 84 -10.42 33.55 -10.01
N GLU A 85 -9.75 33.28 -11.12
CA GLU A 85 -9.81 31.99 -11.80
C GLU A 85 -8.55 31.18 -11.51
N ALA A 86 -8.73 30.05 -10.85
CA ALA A 86 -7.66 29.14 -10.48
C ALA A 86 -7.38 28.13 -11.62
N GLU A 87 -6.83 26.96 -11.32
CA GLU A 87 -6.65 25.91 -12.34
C GLU A 87 -7.98 25.20 -12.64
N ASN A 88 -8.04 24.42 -13.73
CA ASN A 88 -9.22 23.62 -14.10
C ASN A 88 -10.57 24.39 -14.13
N ALA A 89 -10.53 25.67 -14.51
CA ALA A 89 -11.69 26.57 -14.53
C ALA A 89 -12.41 26.75 -13.18
N HIS A 90 -11.74 26.48 -12.05
CA HIS A 90 -12.26 26.82 -10.74
C HIS A 90 -12.33 28.35 -10.56
N ARG A 91 -13.49 28.86 -10.16
CA ARG A 91 -13.72 30.30 -9.94
C ARG A 91 -13.96 30.62 -8.48
N TYR A 92 -13.39 31.73 -8.04
CA TYR A 92 -13.45 32.24 -6.68
C TYR A 92 -13.78 33.74 -6.67
N HIS A 93 -14.51 34.17 -5.64
CA HIS A 93 -14.78 35.57 -5.34
C HIS A 93 -13.89 35.99 -4.17
N ILE A 94 -12.95 36.90 -4.39
CA ILE A 94 -12.16 37.55 -3.34
C ILE A 94 -13.01 38.65 -2.72
N LEU A 95 -13.27 38.54 -1.42
CA LEU A 95 -14.18 39.37 -0.63
C LEU A 95 -13.44 39.98 0.56
N VAL A 96 -13.84 41.17 0.97
CA VAL A 96 -13.44 41.71 2.29
C VAL A 96 -14.20 40.96 3.39
N ASN A 97 -13.48 40.53 4.43
CA ASN A 97 -14.05 39.93 5.63
C ASN A 97 -14.65 41.04 6.52
N PRO A 98 -15.98 41.11 6.71
CA PRO A 98 -16.59 42.18 7.52
C PRO A 98 -16.25 42.11 9.00
N TYR A 99 -15.71 40.99 9.50
CA TYR A 99 -15.32 40.81 10.89
C TYR A 99 -13.81 40.51 10.96
N PRO A 100 -12.93 41.50 10.72
CA PRO A 100 -11.51 41.25 10.62
C PRO A 100 -10.86 40.92 11.98
N ILE A 101 -9.67 40.30 11.91
CA ILE A 101 -8.73 40.10 13.04
C ILE A 101 -7.35 40.66 12.71
N PHE A 102 -7.07 40.79 11.41
CA PHE A 102 -5.90 41.41 10.83
C PHE A 102 -6.33 42.59 9.94
N PRO A 103 -5.43 43.54 9.67
CA PRO A 103 -5.60 44.48 8.56
C PRO A 103 -5.80 43.72 7.25
N ASP A 104 -6.51 44.32 6.29
CA ASP A 104 -6.77 43.77 4.95
C ASP A 104 -7.22 42.29 4.93
N HIS A 105 -8.06 41.89 5.88
CA HIS A 105 -8.53 40.51 6.00
C HIS A 105 -9.57 40.16 4.92
N LEU A 106 -9.29 39.09 4.16
CA LEU A 106 -10.08 38.60 3.04
C LEU A 106 -10.75 37.25 3.31
N VAL A 107 -11.83 36.99 2.60
CA VAL A 107 -12.44 35.67 2.37
C VAL A 107 -12.41 35.38 0.88
N ILE A 108 -11.90 34.22 0.47
CA ILE A 108 -11.83 33.79 -0.92
C ILE A 108 -12.81 32.63 -1.09
N ALA A 109 -14.06 32.95 -1.39
CA ALA A 109 -15.16 31.98 -1.47
C ALA A 109 -15.25 31.38 -2.88
N LYS A 110 -15.49 30.07 -3.00
CA LYS A 110 -15.79 29.47 -4.31
C LYS A 110 -17.03 30.14 -4.92
N ALA A 111 -17.04 30.39 -6.22
CA ALA A 111 -18.18 31.01 -6.90
C ALA A 111 -19.46 30.13 -6.84
N THR A 112 -19.28 28.81 -6.81
CA THR A 112 -20.36 27.82 -6.63
C THR A 112 -20.42 27.32 -5.20
N HIS A 113 -21.63 27.11 -4.67
CA HIS A 113 -21.82 26.48 -3.36
C HIS A 113 -21.36 25.03 -3.43
N GLN A 114 -20.39 24.68 -2.59
CA GLN A 114 -19.85 23.34 -2.47
C GLN A 114 -19.22 23.20 -1.10
N ASP A 115 -19.38 22.05 -0.45
CA ASP A 115 -18.85 21.82 0.89
C ASP A 115 -17.34 22.11 1.00
N GLN A 116 -16.94 22.53 2.19
CA GLN A 116 -15.54 22.78 2.53
C GLN A 116 -14.76 21.45 2.41
N ALA A 117 -13.73 21.44 1.56
CA ALA A 117 -12.80 20.33 1.37
C ALA A 117 -11.55 20.87 0.65
N ILE A 118 -10.36 20.39 1.02
CA ILE A 118 -9.10 20.79 0.36
C ILE A 118 -8.81 19.96 -0.89
N ALA A 119 -9.34 18.75 -0.97
CA ALA A 119 -9.07 17.82 -2.07
C ALA A 119 -9.26 18.49 -3.44
N GLY A 120 -8.21 18.45 -4.27
CA GLY A 120 -8.19 19.05 -5.60
C GLY A 120 -8.09 20.59 -5.64
N ARG A 121 -7.75 21.25 -4.53
CA ARG A 121 -7.71 22.73 -4.43
C ARG A 121 -6.47 23.31 -3.79
N TYR A 122 -5.54 22.48 -3.34
CA TYR A 122 -4.24 22.96 -2.85
C TYR A 122 -3.46 23.72 -3.95
N ALA A 123 -3.52 23.25 -5.20
CA ALA A 123 -2.97 23.97 -6.35
C ALA A 123 -3.60 25.37 -6.55
N ASP A 124 -4.91 25.51 -6.30
CA ASP A 124 -5.59 26.81 -6.36
C ASP A 124 -5.02 27.78 -5.30
N MET A 125 -4.73 27.27 -4.10
CA MET A 125 -4.14 28.02 -3.00
C MET A 125 -2.69 28.45 -3.31
N LEU A 126 -1.89 27.60 -3.95
CA LEU A 126 -0.55 27.95 -4.46
C LEU A 126 -0.63 29.06 -5.52
N LYS A 127 -1.60 28.98 -6.44
CA LYS A 127 -1.81 30.01 -7.46
C LYS A 127 -2.25 31.35 -6.88
N LEU A 128 -3.05 31.35 -5.81
CA LEU A 128 -3.37 32.56 -5.03
C LEU A 128 -2.10 33.16 -4.44
N ALA A 129 -1.31 32.36 -3.71
CA ALA A 129 -0.06 32.80 -3.08
C ALA A 129 0.96 33.36 -4.09
N GLY A 130 1.07 32.77 -5.29
CA GLY A 130 1.92 33.30 -6.36
C GLY A 130 1.34 34.55 -7.04
N SER A 131 0.02 34.73 -7.01
CA SER A 131 -0.65 35.89 -7.61
C SER A 131 -0.65 37.13 -6.75
N PHE A 132 -0.55 36.95 -5.43
CA PHE A 132 -0.62 37.97 -4.38
C PHE A 132 0.46 37.70 -3.31
N PRO A 133 1.75 37.92 -3.63
CA PRO A 133 2.88 37.60 -2.74
C PRO A 133 2.91 38.43 -1.44
N GLU A 134 2.13 39.51 -1.36
CA GLU A 134 1.92 40.33 -0.17
C GLU A 134 1.01 39.66 0.87
N CYS A 135 0.32 38.57 0.50
CA CYS A 135 -0.62 37.86 1.35
C CYS A 135 -0.13 36.47 1.76
N CYS A 136 -0.51 36.06 2.97
CA CYS A 136 -0.59 34.67 3.37
C CYS A 136 -2.05 34.20 3.26
N PHE A 137 -2.28 33.11 2.54
CA PHE A 137 -3.59 32.47 2.45
C PHE A 137 -3.67 31.32 3.43
N TYR A 138 -4.85 31.06 4.00
CA TYR A 138 -5.04 29.93 4.89
C TYR A 138 -6.39 29.24 4.70
N TYR A 139 -6.40 27.96 5.07
CA TYR A 139 -7.55 27.06 4.96
C TYR A 139 -7.84 26.43 6.31
N ASN A 140 -9.10 26.55 6.75
CA ASN A 140 -9.62 25.79 7.89
C ASN A 140 -10.39 24.58 7.36
N GLY A 141 -9.99 23.37 7.75
CA GLY A 141 -10.77 22.17 7.49
C GLY A 141 -12.19 22.27 8.06
N PRO A 142 -13.14 21.45 7.58
CA PRO A 142 -14.58 21.56 7.91
C PRO A 142 -14.85 21.59 9.41
N ARG A 143 -14.05 20.84 10.18
CA ARG A 143 -14.12 20.76 11.64
C ARG A 143 -12.88 21.34 12.33
N CYS A 144 -12.21 22.29 11.70
CA CYS A 144 -10.97 22.92 12.17
C CYS A 144 -11.07 24.46 12.15
N GLY A 145 -12.23 25.02 12.47
CA GLY A 145 -12.43 26.48 12.55
C GLY A 145 -13.03 27.13 11.30
N ALA A 146 -13.55 26.36 10.34
CA ALA A 146 -14.22 26.91 9.18
C ALA A 146 -15.52 27.65 9.57
N SER A 147 -15.66 28.91 9.15
CA SER A 147 -16.85 29.71 9.44
C SER A 147 -18.08 29.28 8.64
N ALA A 148 -17.86 28.66 7.48
CA ALA A 148 -18.89 28.07 6.63
C ALA A 148 -18.45 26.68 6.13
N PRO A 149 -18.64 25.61 6.92
CA PRO A 149 -18.27 24.25 6.51
C PRO A 149 -19.04 23.73 5.28
N ASP A 150 -20.20 24.33 4.98
CA ASP A 150 -21.07 24.08 3.83
C ASP A 150 -20.63 24.79 2.55
N HIS A 151 -19.70 25.75 2.62
CA HIS A 151 -19.25 26.50 1.43
C HIS A 151 -17.74 26.68 1.44
N HIS A 152 -17.08 26.11 0.44
CA HIS A 152 -15.66 26.16 0.27
C HIS A 152 -15.10 27.59 0.24
N HIS A 153 -14.15 27.88 1.13
CA HIS A 153 -13.47 29.16 1.17
C HIS A 153 -12.06 29.05 1.77
N PHE A 154 -11.17 29.90 1.25
CA PHE A 154 -9.92 30.28 1.90
C PHE A 154 -10.09 31.62 2.60
N GLN A 155 -9.12 31.98 3.43
CA GLN A 155 -8.97 33.33 3.96
C GLN A 155 -7.59 33.86 3.58
N GLY A 156 -7.44 35.19 3.53
CA GLY A 156 -6.21 35.85 3.13
C GLY A 156 -5.92 37.03 4.03
N VAL A 157 -4.67 37.20 4.43
CA VAL A 157 -4.20 38.28 5.30
C VAL A 157 -2.85 38.78 4.82
N PRO A 158 -2.42 39.99 5.20
CA PRO A 158 -1.05 40.44 4.95
C PRO A 158 -0.03 39.44 5.50
N ARG A 159 1.04 39.23 4.74
CA ARG A 159 2.16 38.35 5.12
C ARG A 159 2.87 38.89 6.37
N GLY A 160 3.39 37.97 7.18
CA GLY A 160 4.17 38.27 8.39
C GLY A 160 3.33 38.65 9.61
N MET A 161 2.00 38.52 9.53
CA MET A 161 1.11 38.81 10.65
C MET A 161 1.11 37.70 11.70
N MET A 162 1.50 36.46 11.33
CA MET A 162 1.41 35.28 12.17
C MET A 162 2.79 34.85 12.71
N PRO A 163 2.96 34.61 14.02
CA PRO A 163 4.24 34.16 14.58
C PRO A 163 4.79 32.86 13.98
N LEU A 164 3.94 31.86 13.72
CA LEU A 164 4.39 30.58 13.15
C LEU A 164 4.93 30.74 11.72
N GLU A 165 4.27 31.56 10.90
CA GLU A 165 4.72 31.95 9.56
C GLU A 165 6.13 32.57 9.62
N ASN A 166 6.33 33.56 10.49
CA ASN A 166 7.62 34.24 10.67
C ASN A 166 8.73 33.31 11.17
N SER A 167 8.40 32.37 12.06
CA SER A 167 9.35 31.38 12.57
C SER A 167 9.82 30.42 11.47
N VAL A 168 8.88 29.94 10.64
CA VAL A 168 9.19 29.09 9.48
C VAL A 168 10.03 29.83 8.46
N ASP A 169 9.71 31.10 8.19
CA ASP A 169 10.51 31.92 7.28
C ASP A 169 11.95 32.06 7.77
N SER A 170 12.14 32.36 9.05
CA SER A 170 13.45 32.48 9.68
C SER A 170 14.23 31.17 9.65
N ALA A 171 13.57 30.03 9.88
CA ALA A 171 14.20 28.72 9.85
C ALA A 171 14.64 28.28 8.44
N LEU A 172 13.82 28.55 7.42
CA LEU A 172 14.18 28.27 6.02
C LEU A 172 15.31 29.19 5.54
N GLU A 173 15.28 30.48 5.90
CA GLU A 173 16.35 31.42 5.58
C GLU A 173 17.68 31.04 6.22
N TYR A 174 17.66 30.62 7.49
CA TYR A 174 18.86 30.11 8.17
C TYR A 174 19.46 28.89 7.44
N LYS A 175 18.63 27.93 7.02
CA LYS A 175 19.08 26.76 6.26
C LYS A 175 19.64 27.09 4.87
N ALA A 176 19.18 28.17 4.25
CA ALA A 176 19.65 28.60 2.93
C ALA A 176 21.04 29.29 2.97
N GLN A 177 21.56 29.63 4.15
CA GLN A 177 22.87 30.28 4.27
C GLN A 177 24.03 29.31 3.93
N PRO A 178 25.01 29.72 3.11
CA PRO A 178 26.19 28.90 2.86
C PRO A 178 27.02 28.74 4.14
N VAL A 179 27.38 27.51 4.49
CA VAL A 179 28.27 27.21 5.62
C VAL A 179 29.67 27.73 5.31
N ILE A 180 29.99 28.95 5.74
CA ILE A 180 31.34 29.50 5.64
C ILE A 180 32.19 28.92 6.78
N LEU A 181 32.94 27.86 6.51
CA LEU A 181 34.04 27.42 7.38
C LEU A 181 35.27 28.31 7.10
N SER A 182 35.43 29.43 7.80
CA SER A 182 36.71 30.15 7.89
C SER A 182 36.79 31.08 9.11
N PRO A 183 37.98 31.27 9.71
CA PRO A 183 38.16 32.06 10.92
C PRO A 183 38.09 33.56 10.62
N GLN A 184 37.31 34.26 11.44
CA GLN A 184 37.02 35.70 11.37
C GLN A 184 38.29 36.58 11.46
N PRO A 185 38.26 37.75 10.81
CA PRO A 185 38.82 38.95 11.40
C PRO A 185 37.74 40.03 11.64
N VAL A 186 38.01 40.77 12.71
CA VAL A 186 37.15 41.72 13.44
C VAL A 186 36.82 42.99 12.64
N ASN A 187 35.67 43.57 13.01
CA ASN A 187 35.16 44.94 12.78
C ASN A 187 34.39 45.22 11.48
N LEU A 188 33.06 45.19 11.62
CA LEU A 188 32.09 46.21 11.20
C LEU A 188 30.76 45.79 11.82
N SER A 189 30.09 46.65 12.59
CA SER A 189 28.89 46.30 13.36
C SER A 189 27.67 46.08 12.46
N PRO A 190 27.03 44.88 12.46
CA PRO A 190 25.62 44.73 12.17
C PRO A 190 24.88 44.48 13.50
N GLN A 191 23.66 44.99 13.64
CA GLN A 191 22.75 44.44 14.65
C GLN A 191 22.46 42.98 14.29
N PRO A 192 22.83 41.99 15.12
CA PRO A 192 22.54 40.60 14.82
C PRO A 192 21.09 40.31 15.23
N VAL A 193 20.24 39.99 14.24
CA VAL A 193 19.01 39.24 14.53
C VAL A 193 19.42 37.88 15.07
N ILE A 194 18.73 37.42 16.10
CA ILE A 194 19.00 36.22 16.91
C ILE A 194 18.90 34.96 16.01
N LEU A 195 19.96 34.64 15.27
CA LEU A 195 20.05 33.45 14.40
C LEU A 195 20.37 32.16 15.18
N SER A 196 20.58 32.23 16.50
CA SER A 196 20.91 31.06 17.32
C SER A 196 19.70 30.18 17.66
N GLU A 197 18.49 30.75 17.72
CA GLU A 197 17.26 30.03 18.10
C GLU A 197 16.63 29.28 16.91
N ALA A 198 16.91 29.70 15.67
CA ALA A 198 16.40 29.05 14.45
C ALA A 198 17.13 27.74 14.06
N LYS A 199 18.22 27.41 14.78
CA LYS A 199 19.27 26.49 14.30
C LYS A 199 18.81 25.06 14.03
N ASP A 200 17.74 24.59 14.65
CA ASP A 200 17.31 23.17 14.56
C ASP A 200 15.78 23.00 14.48
N LEU A 201 15.02 24.01 14.02
CA LEU A 201 13.54 23.97 14.03
C LEU A 201 12.94 23.10 12.91
N LEU A 202 13.64 22.91 11.79
CA LEU A 202 13.15 22.19 10.62
C LEU A 202 13.98 20.92 10.36
N ASN A 203 13.31 19.78 10.50
CA ASN A 203 13.89 18.47 10.23
C ASN A 203 13.42 17.97 8.87
N GLU A 204 14.34 17.78 7.92
CA GLU A 204 13.98 17.27 6.59
C GLU A 204 13.39 15.84 6.69
N ILE A 205 12.30 15.61 5.97
CA ILE A 205 11.64 14.30 5.87
C ILE A 205 11.96 13.67 4.53
N CYS A 206 11.64 14.38 3.44
CA CYS A 206 11.89 13.93 2.07
C CYS A 206 11.84 15.10 1.08
N THR A 207 12.44 14.88 -0.08
CA THR A 207 12.50 15.84 -1.18
C THR A 207 11.92 15.21 -2.45
N TYR A 208 11.21 16.02 -3.23
CA TYR A 208 10.64 15.65 -4.53
C TYR A 208 10.88 16.79 -5.53
N HIS A 209 11.74 16.55 -6.52
CA HIS A 209 12.22 17.56 -7.46
C HIS A 209 12.68 18.84 -6.73
N SER A 210 11.97 19.96 -6.91
CA SER A 210 12.29 21.24 -6.28
C SER A 210 11.50 21.53 -5.01
N ALA A 211 10.74 20.56 -4.49
CA ALA A 211 10.00 20.65 -3.25
C ALA A 211 10.69 19.83 -2.14
N THR A 212 10.74 20.38 -0.93
CA THR A 212 11.22 19.68 0.28
C THR A 212 10.15 19.72 1.35
N LEU A 213 9.92 18.59 2.01
CA LEU A 213 9.01 18.44 3.14
C LEU A 213 9.81 18.33 4.44
N TYR A 214 9.46 19.16 5.42
CA TYR A 214 10.07 19.23 6.73
C TYR A 214 9.04 18.95 7.84
N HIS A 215 9.50 18.39 8.95
CA HIS A 215 8.82 18.44 10.25
C HIS A 215 9.31 19.69 10.99
N TYR A 216 8.39 20.49 11.52
CA TYR A 216 8.71 21.64 12.37
C TYR A 216 8.63 21.22 13.84
N ASP A 217 9.78 21.23 14.54
CA ASP A 217 9.94 20.65 15.88
C ASP A 217 9.95 21.73 16.97
N ASN A 218 8.88 22.52 17.02
CA ASN A 218 8.69 23.58 18.00
C ASN A 218 7.19 23.93 18.08
N PHE A 219 6.77 24.67 19.12
CA PHE A 219 5.39 25.10 19.37
C PHE A 219 4.38 23.97 19.70
N SER A 220 4.30 22.92 18.87
CA SER A 220 3.38 21.79 19.06
C SER A 220 3.77 20.57 18.21
N THR A 221 3.06 19.47 18.40
CA THR A 221 3.05 18.34 17.47
C THR A 221 2.22 18.63 16.21
N GLY A 222 2.47 17.87 15.14
CA GLY A 222 1.65 17.85 13.93
C GLY A 222 1.92 18.96 12.91
N ILE A 223 3.00 19.72 13.04
CA ILE A 223 3.36 20.80 12.12
C ILE A 223 4.37 20.31 11.08
N PHE A 224 4.00 20.44 9.80
CA PHE A 224 4.84 20.11 8.66
C PHE A 224 4.96 21.31 7.73
N VAL A 225 6.11 21.43 7.05
CA VAL A 225 6.40 22.55 6.14
C VAL A 225 6.81 22.02 4.78
N ILE A 226 6.17 22.51 3.73
CA ILE A 226 6.55 22.28 2.34
C ILE A 226 7.17 23.58 1.81
N ALA A 227 8.40 23.52 1.34
CA ALA A 227 9.05 24.61 0.61
C ALA A 227 9.35 24.14 -0.81
N SER A 228 8.96 24.92 -1.83
CA SER A 228 9.09 24.49 -3.23
C SER A 228 9.28 25.64 -4.20
N GLN A 229 10.06 25.42 -5.25
CA GLN A 229 10.15 26.35 -6.40
C GLN A 229 9.13 26.05 -7.51
N SER A 230 8.34 24.97 -7.37
CA SER A 230 7.32 24.54 -8.33
C SER A 230 6.00 24.21 -7.61
N PRO A 231 4.86 24.79 -8.04
CA PRO A 231 3.54 24.44 -7.53
C PRO A 231 3.21 22.94 -7.70
N GLU A 232 3.65 22.35 -8.81
CA GLU A 232 3.44 20.94 -9.13
C GLU A 232 4.19 20.04 -8.14
N SER A 233 5.46 20.34 -7.89
CA SER A 233 6.29 19.60 -6.92
C SER A 233 5.75 19.73 -5.49
N ALA A 234 5.27 20.94 -5.13
CA ALA A 234 4.62 21.17 -3.84
C ALA A 234 3.34 20.35 -3.68
N SER A 235 2.52 20.27 -4.75
CA SER A 235 1.27 19.53 -4.74
C SER A 235 1.48 18.03 -4.56
N VAL A 236 2.53 17.46 -5.17
CA VAL A 236 2.90 16.06 -4.97
C VAL A 236 3.28 15.77 -3.51
N LEU A 237 4.10 16.62 -2.89
CA LEU A 237 4.47 16.43 -1.48
C LEU A 237 3.29 16.65 -0.52
N PHE A 238 2.39 17.58 -0.84
CA PHE A 238 1.17 17.79 -0.08
C PHE A 238 0.27 16.55 -0.10
N GLU A 239 -0.01 16.00 -1.29
CA GLU A 239 -0.80 14.78 -1.43
C GLU A 239 -0.15 13.58 -0.73
N ARG A 240 1.19 13.47 -0.80
CA ARG A 240 1.94 12.45 -0.06
C ARG A 240 1.73 12.60 1.45
N LEU A 241 1.84 13.82 1.97
CA LEU A 241 1.65 14.13 3.39
C LEU A 241 0.22 13.82 3.86
N ILE A 242 -0.80 14.27 3.13
CA ILE A 242 -2.21 14.03 3.45
C ILE A 242 -2.53 12.53 3.43
N SER A 243 -2.03 11.78 2.44
CA SER A 243 -2.26 10.33 2.33
C SER A 243 -1.56 9.48 3.41
N ALA A 244 -0.60 10.08 4.12
CA ALA A 244 0.10 9.46 5.24
C ALA A 244 -0.64 9.63 6.57
N ALA A 245 -1.58 10.58 6.65
CA ALA A 245 -2.40 10.83 7.84
C ALA A 245 -3.68 9.98 7.85
N GLU A 246 -4.29 9.82 9.02
CA GLU A 246 -5.58 9.13 9.16
C GLU A 246 -6.73 10.11 8.91
N ILE A 247 -7.79 9.61 8.28
CA ILE A 247 -9.04 10.34 8.11
C ILE A 247 -10.00 9.83 9.18
N PRO A 248 -10.46 10.67 10.12
CA PRO A 248 -11.47 10.28 11.09
C PRO A 248 -12.75 9.80 10.41
N GLU A 249 -13.43 8.78 10.96
CA GLU A 249 -14.62 8.17 10.35
C GLU A 249 -15.76 9.17 10.04
N ASP A 250 -15.79 10.30 10.75
CA ASP A 250 -16.81 11.34 10.63
C ASP A 250 -16.38 12.54 9.75
N ASP A 251 -15.27 12.41 9.03
CA ASP A 251 -14.65 13.43 8.20
C ASP A 251 -14.32 12.91 6.79
N ILE A 252 -14.07 13.83 5.86
CA ILE A 252 -13.72 13.52 4.45
C ILE A 252 -12.24 13.75 4.14
N GLU A 253 -11.53 14.37 5.08
CA GLU A 253 -10.11 14.69 5.01
C GLU A 253 -9.50 14.61 6.41
N PRO A 254 -8.17 14.48 6.54
CA PRO A 254 -7.51 14.65 7.83
C PRO A 254 -7.83 16.06 8.36
N ARG A 255 -8.04 16.16 9.67
CA ARG A 255 -8.32 17.44 10.32
C ARG A 255 -7.08 18.34 10.25
N ILE A 256 -7.13 19.39 9.43
CA ILE A 256 -5.97 20.24 9.14
C ILE A 256 -6.29 21.72 9.16
N ASN A 257 -5.27 22.51 9.47
CA ASN A 257 -5.14 23.91 9.09
C ASN A 257 -3.98 24.07 8.11
N LEU A 258 -4.17 24.88 7.06
CA LEU A 258 -3.13 25.16 6.06
C LEU A 258 -2.82 26.64 5.99
N PHE A 259 -1.57 26.96 5.70
CA PHE A 259 -1.08 28.31 5.51
C PHE A 259 -0.13 28.31 4.32
N THR A 260 -0.36 29.15 3.32
CA THR A 260 0.44 29.18 2.10
C THR A 260 0.72 30.61 1.68
N TRP A 261 1.99 30.88 1.41
CA TRP A 261 2.48 32.16 0.91
C TRP A 261 3.62 31.94 -0.08
N SER A 262 4.07 33.01 -0.74
CA SER A 262 5.21 32.96 -1.64
C SER A 262 6.23 34.06 -1.31
N ILE A 263 7.51 33.74 -1.56
CA ILE A 263 8.64 34.67 -1.46
C ILE A 263 9.48 34.52 -2.73
N GLY A 264 9.47 35.54 -3.59
CA GLY A 264 10.15 35.45 -4.88
C GLY A 264 9.53 34.36 -5.76
N GLN A 265 10.27 33.29 -6.03
CA GLN A 265 9.79 32.11 -6.77
C GLN A 265 9.52 30.90 -5.87
N GLU A 266 9.70 31.04 -4.55
CA GLU A 266 9.50 29.95 -3.60
C GLU A 266 8.10 30.02 -2.99
N TYR A 267 7.39 28.90 -3.02
CA TYR A 267 6.13 28.65 -2.34
C TYR A 267 6.40 27.94 -1.03
N ARG A 268 5.78 28.44 0.04
CA ARG A 268 5.89 27.88 1.40
C ARG A 268 4.49 27.53 1.88
N THR A 269 4.33 26.32 2.40
CA THR A 269 3.09 25.86 3.01
C THR A 269 3.35 25.24 4.37
N ILE A 270 2.63 25.68 5.39
CA ILE A 270 2.51 24.95 6.67
C ILE A 270 1.25 24.07 6.60
N VAL A 271 1.40 22.80 6.94
CA VAL A 271 0.31 21.84 7.16
C VAL A 271 0.30 21.50 8.64
N TYR A 272 -0.79 21.87 9.33
CA TYR A 272 -0.94 21.66 10.76
C TYR A 272 -2.06 20.66 11.03
N PHE A 273 -1.68 19.44 11.42
CA PHE A 273 -2.61 18.36 11.77
C PHE A 273 -3.23 18.53 13.15
N ARG A 274 -4.53 18.24 13.23
CA ARG A 274 -5.35 18.42 14.42
C ARG A 274 -6.07 17.12 14.76
N LYS A 275 -6.29 16.94 16.05
CA LYS A 275 -7.18 15.92 16.60
C LYS A 275 -8.62 16.42 16.68
N CYS A 276 -8.86 17.67 17.06
CA CYS A 276 -10.22 18.23 17.19
C CYS A 276 -10.27 19.75 16.95
N HIS A 277 -11.49 20.31 16.90
CA HIS A 277 -11.70 21.75 16.75
C HIS A 277 -11.41 22.53 18.05
N ARG A 278 -11.87 22.01 19.19
CA ARG A 278 -11.91 22.76 20.45
C ARG A 278 -11.40 21.88 21.58
N SER A 279 -10.63 22.46 22.48
CA SER A 279 -10.23 21.83 23.74
C SER A 279 -11.42 21.64 24.67
N HIS A 280 -11.22 20.93 25.78
CA HIS A 280 -12.26 20.76 26.79
C HIS A 280 -12.71 22.10 27.40
N HIS A 281 -11.81 23.10 27.50
CA HIS A 281 -12.10 24.41 28.10
C HIS A 281 -13.33 25.09 27.46
N TYR A 282 -13.54 24.95 26.15
CA TYR A 282 -14.71 25.53 25.48
C TYR A 282 -16.04 24.95 25.97
N PHE A 283 -16.04 23.68 26.37
CA PHE A 283 -17.24 22.96 26.80
C PHE A 283 -17.41 22.95 28.33
N SER A 284 -16.37 23.32 29.07
CA SER A 284 -16.40 23.43 30.53
C SER A 284 -17.25 24.61 30.99
N GLU A 285 -17.72 24.55 32.25
CA GLU A 285 -18.41 25.65 32.92
C GLU A 285 -17.53 26.25 34.03
N GLY A 286 -17.79 27.51 34.40
CA GLY A 286 -17.13 28.15 35.53
C GLY A 286 -15.68 28.55 35.24
N PRO A 287 -14.77 28.49 36.24
CA PRO A 287 -13.41 29.04 36.12
C PRO A 287 -12.54 28.37 35.06
N ASP A 288 -12.90 27.19 34.57
CA ASP A 288 -12.16 26.46 33.55
C ASP A 288 -12.51 26.93 32.12
N HIS A 289 -13.68 27.57 31.95
CA HIS A 289 -14.19 27.99 30.65
C HIS A 289 -13.26 28.94 29.89
N LEU A 290 -13.17 28.73 28.57
CA LEU A 290 -12.57 29.65 27.61
C LEU A 290 -13.48 29.72 26.38
N THR A 291 -13.93 30.93 26.03
CA THR A 291 -14.84 31.13 24.90
C THR A 291 -14.11 31.09 23.54
N MET A 292 -12.78 30.99 23.56
CA MET A 292 -11.94 30.91 22.35
C MET A 292 -12.24 29.65 21.53
N SER A 293 -12.34 29.80 20.21
CA SER A 293 -12.62 28.70 19.28
C SER A 293 -11.49 28.61 18.25
N PRO A 294 -10.39 27.87 18.54
CA PRO A 294 -9.16 27.96 17.76
C PRO A 294 -9.31 27.56 16.28
N GLY A 295 -9.02 28.51 15.40
CA GLY A 295 -8.87 28.33 13.96
C GLY A 295 -7.44 28.61 13.50
N CYS A 296 -7.22 28.78 12.19
CA CYS A 296 -5.91 29.04 11.61
C CYS A 296 -5.12 30.16 12.31
N ALA A 297 -5.75 31.30 12.63
CA ALA A 297 -5.04 32.40 13.29
C ALA A 297 -4.46 31.98 14.65
N ASP A 298 -5.26 31.32 15.48
CA ASP A 298 -4.86 30.79 16.78
C ASP A 298 -3.75 29.74 16.63
N MET A 299 -3.95 28.79 15.71
CA MET A 299 -2.97 27.75 15.41
C MET A 299 -1.69 28.30 14.78
N ALA A 300 -1.68 29.53 14.24
CA ALA A 300 -0.49 30.20 13.74
C ALA A 300 0.17 31.13 14.77
N GLY A 301 -0.30 31.10 16.02
CA GLY A 301 0.26 31.88 17.14
C GLY A 301 -0.44 33.23 17.36
N VAL A 302 -1.64 33.45 16.85
CA VAL A 302 -2.44 34.66 17.12
C VAL A 302 -3.79 34.26 17.74
N PHE A 303 -3.78 34.12 19.06
CA PHE A 303 -4.93 33.66 19.84
C PHE A 303 -5.94 34.78 20.06
N ILE A 304 -7.18 34.59 19.61
CA ILE A 304 -8.21 35.63 19.64
C ILE A 304 -9.13 35.42 20.85
N VAL A 305 -9.04 36.33 21.82
CA VAL A 305 -9.78 36.25 23.08
C VAL A 305 -10.91 37.28 23.09
N PRO A 306 -12.19 36.87 23.06
CA PRO A 306 -13.31 37.80 23.00
C PRO A 306 -13.72 38.36 24.36
N VAL A 307 -13.33 37.72 25.46
CA VAL A 307 -13.73 38.06 26.83
C VAL A 307 -12.53 38.59 27.61
N GLU A 308 -12.69 39.71 28.32
CA GLU A 308 -11.59 40.41 28.99
C GLU A 308 -11.05 39.62 30.20
N GLU A 309 -11.94 39.01 30.98
CA GLU A 309 -11.54 38.18 32.12
C GLU A 309 -10.71 36.97 31.67
N GLU A 310 -11.11 36.33 30.56
CA GLU A 310 -10.37 35.21 29.96
C GLU A 310 -9.00 35.69 29.44
N TYR A 311 -8.94 36.88 28.83
CA TYR A 311 -7.69 37.45 28.32
C TYR A 311 -6.64 37.59 29.42
N HIS A 312 -7.04 37.95 30.64
CA HIS A 312 -6.14 38.02 31.79
C HIS A 312 -5.84 36.67 32.42
N LYS A 313 -6.79 35.72 32.39
CA LYS A 313 -6.64 34.36 32.92
C LYS A 313 -5.59 33.54 32.16
N ILE A 314 -5.46 33.75 30.84
CA ILE A 314 -4.61 32.90 30.00
C ILE A 314 -3.13 32.98 30.41
N THR A 315 -2.49 31.83 30.59
CA THR A 315 -1.05 31.68 30.86
C THR A 315 -0.38 30.84 29.78
N PRO A 316 0.97 30.83 29.67
CA PRO A 316 1.69 29.91 28.79
C PRO A 316 1.24 28.45 28.94
N GLU A 317 1.08 28.00 30.18
CA GLU A 317 0.75 26.61 30.52
C GLU A 317 -0.65 26.25 30.04
N LEU A 318 -1.63 27.14 30.26
CA LEU A 318 -3.00 26.95 29.79
C LEU A 318 -3.09 26.89 28.26
N LEU A 319 -2.33 27.73 27.56
CA LEU A 319 -2.26 27.67 26.09
C LEU A 319 -1.58 26.38 25.63
N SER A 320 -0.50 25.97 26.27
CA SER A 320 0.19 24.72 25.95
C SER A 320 -0.73 23.51 26.12
N GLU A 321 -1.48 23.45 27.21
CA GLU A 321 -2.49 22.40 27.46
C GLU A 321 -3.56 22.39 26.36
N MET A 322 -4.16 23.54 26.09
CA MET A 322 -5.18 23.69 25.06
C MET A 322 -4.68 23.26 23.67
N ILE A 323 -3.46 23.67 23.28
CA ILE A 323 -2.85 23.28 22.01
C ILE A 323 -2.67 21.76 21.98
N ALA A 324 -2.10 21.16 23.02
CA ALA A 324 -1.84 19.72 23.08
C ALA A 324 -3.12 18.87 22.94
N GLU A 325 -4.26 19.34 23.45
CA GLU A 325 -5.55 18.66 23.26
C GLU A 325 -6.10 18.74 21.84
N ILE A 326 -5.82 19.85 21.16
CA ILE A 326 -6.30 20.15 19.82
C ILE A 326 -5.46 19.47 18.74
N THR A 327 -4.17 19.30 18.97
CA THR A 327 -3.22 18.76 18.00
C THR A 327 -3.18 17.23 18.02
N ILE A 328 -2.67 16.62 16.94
CA ILE A 328 -2.45 15.17 16.92
C ILE A 328 -1.41 14.76 17.98
N PRO A 329 -1.54 13.58 18.61
CA PRO A 329 -0.56 13.10 19.56
C PRO A 329 0.78 12.77 18.88
N LYS A 330 1.86 12.70 19.68
CA LYS A 330 3.23 12.46 19.18
C LYS A 330 3.33 11.13 18.43
N GLU A 331 2.63 10.09 18.90
CA GLU A 331 2.60 8.77 18.26
C GLU A 331 2.04 8.82 16.83
N GLU A 332 1.01 9.63 16.60
CA GLU A 332 0.41 9.81 15.27
C GLU A 332 1.35 10.61 14.34
N GLN A 333 1.98 11.66 14.85
CA GLN A 333 3.02 12.40 14.12
C GLN A 333 4.16 11.48 13.68
N ASP A 334 4.68 10.68 14.61
CA ASP A 334 5.80 9.77 14.33
C ASP A 334 5.37 8.67 13.34
N ARG A 335 4.10 8.24 13.36
CA ARG A 335 3.54 7.33 12.36
C ARG A 335 3.48 7.97 10.97
N ILE A 336 3.03 9.23 10.86
CA ILE A 336 3.03 10.00 9.60
C ILE A 336 4.48 10.12 9.09
N MET A 337 5.41 10.56 9.93
CA MET A 337 6.83 10.68 9.57
C MET A 337 7.44 9.34 9.14
N CYS A 338 7.12 8.26 9.84
CA CYS A 338 7.53 6.91 9.48
C CYS A 338 7.01 6.54 8.08
N ARG A 339 5.70 6.70 7.82
CA ARG A 339 5.10 6.43 6.50
C ARG A 339 5.76 7.23 5.38
N LEU A 340 6.10 8.49 5.64
CA LEU A 340 6.76 9.36 4.66
C LEU A 340 8.21 8.98 4.37
N ARG A 341 8.91 8.38 5.35
CA ARG A 341 10.33 7.97 5.22
C ARG A 341 10.51 6.52 4.74
N ARG A 342 9.44 5.72 4.74
CA ARG A 342 9.53 4.31 4.33
C ARG A 342 10.03 4.19 2.89
N THR A 343 10.98 3.29 2.73
CA THR A 343 11.44 2.79 1.43
C THR A 343 11.05 1.33 1.32
N GLN A 344 10.98 0.84 0.10
CA GLN A 344 10.73 -0.57 -0.19
C GLN A 344 11.75 -1.04 -1.25
N PRO A 345 12.26 -2.28 -1.14
CA PRO A 345 13.02 -2.90 -2.21
C PRO A 345 12.18 -3.00 -3.49
N THR A 346 12.84 -2.96 -4.63
CA THR A 346 12.20 -3.19 -5.93
C THR A 346 12.34 -4.64 -6.37
N LEU A 347 11.35 -5.08 -7.14
CA LEU A 347 11.16 -6.42 -7.68
C LEU A 347 10.85 -6.31 -9.18
N GLN A 348 11.37 -7.23 -9.98
CA GLN A 348 11.05 -7.39 -11.39
C GLN A 348 10.11 -8.58 -11.59
N VAL A 349 8.88 -8.30 -12.05
CA VAL A 349 7.83 -9.30 -12.28
C VAL A 349 7.65 -9.53 -13.77
N GLY A 350 7.89 -10.76 -14.24
CA GLY A 350 7.60 -11.16 -15.62
C GLY A 350 6.09 -11.34 -15.83
N ILE A 351 5.48 -10.50 -16.68
CA ILE A 351 4.02 -10.46 -16.87
C ILE A 351 3.58 -11.35 -18.04
N MET A 352 4.08 -11.09 -19.24
CA MET A 352 3.67 -11.81 -20.45
C MET A 352 4.80 -11.92 -21.46
N ALA A 353 4.73 -12.94 -22.33
CA ALA A 353 5.57 -13.03 -23.51
C ALA A 353 4.75 -13.28 -24.77
N ALA A 354 4.99 -12.47 -25.79
CA ALA A 354 4.28 -12.49 -27.05
C ALA A 354 5.19 -11.97 -28.18
N GLU A 355 4.86 -12.27 -29.44
CA GLU A 355 5.57 -11.70 -30.60
C GLU A 355 5.36 -10.19 -30.71
N GLU A 356 4.27 -9.72 -30.10
CA GLU A 356 3.79 -8.36 -30.11
C GLU A 356 3.21 -8.01 -28.73
N ILE A 357 3.52 -6.81 -28.23
CA ILE A 357 3.02 -6.30 -26.95
C ILE A 357 2.39 -4.93 -27.18
N GLU A 358 1.11 -4.81 -26.81
CA GLU A 358 0.35 -3.57 -26.84
C GLU A 358 0.24 -2.99 -25.41
N PHE A 359 0.50 -1.68 -25.28
CA PHE A 359 0.55 -1.02 -23.98
C PHE A 359 0.23 0.48 -24.04
N GLU A 360 -0.23 1.03 -22.91
CA GLU A 360 -0.49 2.47 -22.72
C GLU A 360 0.30 2.97 -21.51
N LEU A 361 0.91 4.16 -21.59
CA LEU A 361 1.43 4.87 -20.41
C LEU A 361 0.42 5.95 -20.05
N LEU A 362 0.00 5.99 -18.79
CA LEU A 362 -1.14 6.81 -18.37
C LEU A 362 -0.80 8.30 -18.22
N ASP A 363 0.49 8.64 -18.21
CA ASP A 363 0.99 9.99 -17.92
C ASP A 363 1.42 10.78 -19.17
N ASP A 364 1.73 10.10 -20.28
CA ASP A 364 2.24 10.76 -21.48
C ASP A 364 1.16 11.19 -22.49
N GLY A 365 -0.08 10.71 -22.29
CA GLY A 365 -1.22 11.03 -23.14
C GLY A 365 -1.10 10.55 -24.60
N LYS A 366 -0.12 9.69 -24.91
CA LYS A 366 0.13 9.19 -26.28
C LYS A 366 -0.79 8.03 -26.67
N GLY A 367 -1.49 7.45 -25.69
CA GLY A 367 -2.41 6.33 -25.91
C GLY A 367 -1.69 5.03 -26.25
N LEU A 368 -2.37 4.18 -27.02
CA LEU A 368 -1.96 2.81 -27.35
C LEU A 368 -0.68 2.79 -28.19
N ARG A 369 0.33 2.06 -27.70
CA ARG A 369 1.58 1.74 -28.39
C ARG A 369 1.73 0.25 -28.60
N LYS A 370 2.57 -0.08 -29.57
CA LYS A 370 2.78 -1.46 -30.02
C LYS A 370 4.25 -1.73 -30.29
N ALA A 371 4.81 -2.69 -29.56
CA ALA A 371 6.17 -3.18 -29.74
C ALA A 371 6.15 -4.55 -30.42
N THR A 372 7.06 -4.80 -31.36
CA THR A 372 7.23 -6.11 -32.04
C THR A 372 8.68 -6.54 -32.09
N VAL A 373 8.95 -7.84 -32.27
CA VAL A 373 10.33 -8.32 -32.54
C VAL A 373 10.69 -8.12 -34.01
N ARG A 374 11.81 -7.46 -34.28
CA ARG A 374 12.38 -7.34 -35.63
C ARG A 374 13.91 -7.44 -35.57
N ASP A 375 14.48 -8.34 -36.37
CA ASP A 375 15.94 -8.57 -36.44
C ASP A 375 16.60 -8.86 -35.08
N GLY A 376 15.89 -9.56 -34.19
CA GLY A 376 16.35 -9.85 -32.83
C GLY A 376 16.33 -8.65 -31.87
N ARG A 377 15.72 -7.53 -32.29
CA ARG A 377 15.56 -6.29 -31.52
C ARG A 377 14.09 -5.91 -31.37
N ILE A 378 13.81 -4.92 -30.53
CA ILE A 378 12.47 -4.40 -30.30
C ILE A 378 12.21 -3.28 -31.32
N SER A 379 11.17 -3.42 -32.13
CA SER A 379 10.67 -2.37 -33.02
C SER A 379 9.52 -1.62 -32.33
N LEU A 380 9.68 -0.32 -32.08
CA LEU A 380 8.63 0.56 -31.58
C LEU A 380 8.47 1.72 -32.56
N GLU A 381 7.28 1.88 -33.16
CA GLU A 381 7.01 2.94 -34.15
C GLU A 381 8.00 2.99 -35.34
N GLY A 382 8.67 1.87 -35.63
CA GLY A 382 9.66 1.73 -36.70
C GLY A 382 11.12 1.93 -36.26
N GLU A 383 11.37 2.36 -35.03
CA GLU A 383 12.71 2.46 -34.44
C GLU A 383 13.11 1.15 -33.75
N LEU A 384 14.40 0.77 -33.87
CA LEU A 384 14.93 -0.46 -33.28
C LEU A 384 15.67 -0.16 -31.97
N HIS A 385 15.31 -0.89 -30.91
CA HIS A 385 15.85 -0.77 -29.56
C HIS A 385 16.36 -2.13 -29.06
N ASP A 386 17.43 -2.10 -28.25
CA ASP A 386 17.90 -3.30 -27.55
C ASP A 386 17.03 -3.61 -26.31
N GLU A 387 16.57 -2.57 -25.61
CA GLU A 387 15.55 -2.63 -24.55
C GLU A 387 14.67 -1.37 -24.56
N LEU A 388 13.45 -1.49 -24.03
CA LEU A 388 12.60 -0.35 -23.71
C LEU A 388 12.43 -0.26 -22.19
N TYR A 389 12.64 0.92 -21.63
CA TYR A 389 12.46 1.20 -20.20
C TYR A 389 11.63 2.47 -20.03
N PHE A 390 10.45 2.32 -19.46
CA PHE A 390 9.53 3.41 -19.17
C PHE A 390 9.41 3.56 -17.66
N LYS A 391 10.07 4.60 -17.14
CA LYS A 391 10.01 4.94 -15.71
C LYS A 391 8.65 5.54 -15.40
N ALA A 392 7.96 5.05 -14.38
CA ALA A 392 6.79 5.74 -13.86
C ALA A 392 7.19 7.16 -13.43
N PRO A 393 6.36 8.16 -13.71
CA PRO A 393 6.64 9.52 -13.24
C PRO A 393 6.77 9.46 -11.72
N GLN A 394 7.80 10.10 -11.16
CA GLN A 394 8.07 10.05 -9.72
C GLN A 394 6.93 10.66 -8.88
N SER A 395 5.89 11.22 -9.51
CA SER A 395 4.69 11.82 -8.91
C SER A 395 3.73 10.80 -8.27
N VAL A 396 4.08 9.51 -8.27
CA VAL A 396 3.34 8.45 -7.56
C VAL A 396 3.57 8.58 -6.04
N SER A 397 2.96 9.61 -5.46
CA SER A 397 2.91 9.92 -4.02
C SER A 397 1.95 9.01 -3.24
N ARG A 398 1.23 8.13 -3.94
CA ARG A 398 0.22 7.22 -3.37
C ARG A 398 0.65 5.78 -3.63
N PHE A 399 0.57 4.98 -2.56
CA PHE A 399 0.79 3.53 -2.57
C PHE A 399 0.12 2.88 -3.80
N ALA A 400 0.94 2.23 -4.63
CA ALA A 400 0.53 1.49 -5.83
C ALA A 400 -0.40 2.25 -6.82
N GLN A 401 -0.06 3.47 -7.22
CA GLN A 401 -0.85 4.20 -8.23
C GLN A 401 -0.70 3.59 -9.65
N PRO A 402 -1.77 3.59 -10.46
CA PRO A 402 -1.72 3.24 -11.89
C PRO A 402 -0.68 4.06 -12.67
N ALA A 403 0.20 3.38 -13.40
CA ALA A 403 1.23 3.97 -14.25
C ALA A 403 1.09 3.56 -15.72
N PHE A 404 0.78 2.29 -16.00
CA PHE A 404 0.64 1.79 -17.37
C PHE A 404 -0.40 0.68 -17.48
N VAL A 405 -0.85 0.40 -18.70
CA VAL A 405 -1.76 -0.71 -19.04
C VAL A 405 -1.05 -1.63 -20.03
N LEU A 406 -1.16 -2.95 -19.82
CA LEU A 406 -0.83 -3.96 -20.82
C LEU A 406 -2.12 -4.61 -21.32
N HIS A 407 -2.25 -4.74 -22.64
CA HIS A 407 -3.43 -5.33 -23.25
C HIS A 407 -3.24 -6.82 -23.54
N GLY A 408 -4.34 -7.56 -23.46
CA GLY A 408 -4.35 -8.99 -23.83
C GLY A 408 -3.47 -9.88 -22.96
N VAL A 409 -3.31 -9.54 -21.67
CA VAL A 409 -2.53 -10.34 -20.72
C VAL A 409 -3.27 -11.66 -20.46
N THR A 410 -2.61 -12.78 -20.77
CA THR A 410 -3.17 -14.11 -20.51
C THR A 410 -3.12 -14.44 -19.02
N ILE A 411 -4.28 -14.73 -18.42
CA ILE A 411 -4.41 -15.23 -17.06
C ILE A 411 -4.82 -16.71 -17.06
N GLY A 412 -4.34 -17.48 -16.08
CA GLY A 412 -4.64 -18.91 -15.96
C GLY A 412 -3.93 -19.76 -17.01
N VAL A 413 -2.67 -19.42 -17.33
CA VAL A 413 -1.87 -20.09 -18.35
C VAL A 413 -1.77 -21.59 -18.04
N LYS A 414 -2.24 -22.45 -18.96
CA LYS A 414 -2.32 -23.93 -18.78
C LYS A 414 -3.39 -24.42 -17.78
N PHE A 415 -4.37 -23.59 -17.42
CA PHE A 415 -5.57 -23.99 -16.70
C PHE A 415 -6.81 -23.98 -17.61
N HIS A 416 -7.89 -24.62 -17.17
CA HIS A 416 -9.13 -24.77 -17.96
C HIS A 416 -9.94 -23.46 -18.10
N TRP A 417 -9.53 -22.37 -17.45
CA TRP A 417 -10.17 -21.06 -17.45
C TRP A 417 -9.31 -19.95 -18.08
N GLU A 418 -8.29 -20.32 -18.87
CA GLU A 418 -7.39 -19.39 -19.55
C GLU A 418 -8.16 -18.32 -20.34
N ARG A 419 -7.85 -17.04 -20.11
CA ARG A 419 -8.47 -15.89 -20.81
C ARG A 419 -7.49 -14.71 -20.91
N GLN A 420 -7.77 -13.80 -21.83
CA GLN A 420 -7.04 -12.54 -21.97
C GLN A 420 -7.83 -11.38 -21.34
N GLU A 421 -7.13 -10.51 -20.62
CA GLU A 421 -7.70 -9.29 -20.05
C GLU A 421 -6.68 -8.14 -20.06
N ASP A 422 -7.19 -6.91 -20.08
CA ASP A 422 -6.36 -5.72 -19.95
C ASP A 422 -6.03 -5.48 -18.48
N GLN A 423 -4.75 -5.29 -18.18
CA GLN A 423 -4.27 -5.12 -16.82
C GLN A 423 -3.52 -3.81 -16.62
N THR A 424 -3.88 -3.11 -15.56
CA THR A 424 -3.27 -1.83 -15.15
C THR A 424 -2.23 -2.10 -14.07
N PHE A 425 -1.06 -1.49 -14.15
CA PHE A 425 0.06 -1.74 -13.24
C PHE A 425 0.61 -0.45 -12.63
N ALA A 426 1.17 -0.56 -11.43
CA ALA A 426 2.01 0.46 -10.81
C ALA A 426 3.48 0.21 -11.13
N GLY A 427 4.34 1.19 -10.86
CA GLY A 427 5.79 1.07 -11.09
C GLY A 427 6.19 1.18 -12.56
N ASP A 428 7.41 0.77 -12.87
CA ASP A 428 8.00 0.96 -14.20
C ASP A 428 7.65 -0.21 -15.13
N LEU A 429 7.67 0.06 -16.44
CA LEU A 429 7.53 -0.96 -17.50
C LEU A 429 8.87 -1.15 -18.21
N LYS A 430 9.34 -2.39 -18.27
CA LYS A 430 10.49 -2.80 -19.07
C LYS A 430 10.06 -3.83 -20.11
N ILE A 431 10.50 -3.66 -21.36
CA ILE A 431 10.28 -4.64 -22.43
C ILE A 431 11.64 -5.08 -22.97
N ILE A 432 11.85 -6.40 -23.06
CA ILE A 432 13.08 -7.03 -23.58
C ILE A 432 12.75 -8.10 -24.62
N VAL A 433 13.76 -8.52 -25.37
CA VAL A 433 13.68 -9.70 -26.26
C VAL A 433 14.03 -10.97 -25.47
N ASP A 434 13.19 -11.99 -25.56
CA ASP A 434 13.32 -13.33 -24.96
C ASP A 434 13.17 -14.38 -26.06
N GLY A 435 14.29 -14.81 -26.64
CA GLY A 435 14.32 -15.66 -27.83
C GLY A 435 13.71 -14.97 -29.05
N ASN A 436 12.60 -15.50 -29.57
CA ASN A 436 11.87 -14.93 -30.71
C ASN A 436 10.64 -14.11 -30.29
N ARG A 437 10.50 -13.79 -29.00
CA ARG A 437 9.34 -13.07 -28.45
C ARG A 437 9.81 -11.84 -27.65
N LEU A 438 8.89 -10.92 -27.44
CA LEU A 438 9.03 -9.86 -26.44
C LEU A 438 8.57 -10.38 -25.07
N ARG A 439 9.18 -9.85 -24.02
CA ARG A 439 8.81 -10.07 -22.62
C ARG A 439 8.52 -8.72 -21.98
N ALA A 440 7.31 -8.54 -21.44
CA ALA A 440 6.99 -7.42 -20.57
C ALA A 440 7.34 -7.76 -19.12
N ILE A 441 8.05 -6.85 -18.47
CA ILE A 441 8.51 -6.93 -17.09
C ILE A 441 8.01 -5.68 -16.37
N ASN A 442 7.32 -5.86 -15.25
CA ASN A 442 6.95 -4.77 -14.36
C ASN A 442 7.98 -4.64 -13.25
N ILE A 443 8.54 -3.45 -13.05
CA ILE A 443 9.48 -3.16 -11.97
C ILE A 443 8.74 -2.36 -10.91
N ILE A 444 8.51 -2.97 -9.76
CA ILE A 444 7.59 -2.45 -8.75
C ILE A 444 8.20 -2.60 -7.35
N GLY A 445 7.79 -1.75 -6.41
CA GLY A 445 8.16 -1.92 -5.01
C GLY A 445 7.48 -3.15 -4.39
N VAL A 446 8.16 -3.85 -3.48
CA VAL A 446 7.65 -5.08 -2.85
C VAL A 446 6.30 -4.86 -2.17
N GLU A 447 6.07 -3.74 -1.50
CA GLU A 447 4.82 -3.47 -0.79
C GLU A 447 3.68 -3.16 -1.77
N ASP A 448 3.96 -2.43 -2.86
CA ASP A 448 2.99 -2.19 -3.93
C ASP A 448 2.64 -3.48 -4.69
N TYR A 449 3.61 -4.39 -4.84
CA TYR A 449 3.42 -5.73 -5.37
C TYR A 449 2.47 -6.55 -4.50
N LEU A 450 2.64 -6.51 -3.16
CA LEU A 450 1.78 -7.23 -2.23
C LEU A 450 0.32 -6.79 -2.29
N LEU A 451 0.04 -5.54 -2.65
CA LEU A 451 -1.34 -5.08 -2.84
C LEU A 451 -2.06 -5.91 -3.90
N SER A 452 -1.39 -6.16 -5.02
CA SER A 452 -1.93 -7.00 -6.08
C SER A 452 -1.99 -8.46 -5.63
N VAL A 453 -0.91 -9.00 -5.06
CA VAL A 453 -0.86 -10.42 -4.64
C VAL A 453 -1.98 -10.75 -3.66
N ILE A 454 -2.14 -9.96 -2.61
CA ILE A 454 -3.17 -10.24 -1.59
C ILE A 454 -4.57 -10.13 -2.20
N SER A 455 -4.82 -9.13 -3.06
CA SER A 455 -6.10 -8.97 -3.74
C SER A 455 -6.39 -10.02 -4.82
N SER A 456 -5.36 -10.64 -5.41
CA SER A 456 -5.50 -11.68 -6.43
C SER A 456 -5.60 -13.08 -5.83
N GLU A 457 -4.90 -13.33 -4.73
CA GLU A 457 -4.95 -14.60 -4.01
C GLU A 457 -6.24 -14.69 -3.19
N MET A 458 -6.58 -13.66 -2.41
CA MET A 458 -7.60 -13.72 -1.36
C MET A 458 -8.83 -12.87 -1.66
N SER A 459 -9.96 -13.23 -1.05
CA SER A 459 -11.19 -12.44 -1.15
C SER A 459 -11.09 -11.14 -0.36
N ALA A 460 -11.72 -10.07 -0.86
CA ALA A 460 -11.79 -8.79 -0.19
C ALA A 460 -12.51 -8.85 1.18
N THR A 461 -13.33 -9.88 1.42
CA THR A 461 -14.05 -10.09 2.69
C THR A 461 -13.23 -10.80 3.76
N ALA A 462 -12.05 -11.32 3.40
CA ALA A 462 -11.15 -12.03 4.30
C ALA A 462 -10.86 -11.25 5.59
N SER A 463 -10.79 -11.95 6.72
CA SER A 463 -10.50 -11.35 8.03
C SER A 463 -9.15 -10.63 8.03
N GLU A 464 -9.04 -9.55 8.81
CA GLU A 464 -7.84 -8.70 8.81
C GLU A 464 -6.60 -9.44 9.30
N GLU A 465 -6.73 -10.29 10.33
CA GLU A 465 -5.62 -11.09 10.86
C GLU A 465 -5.13 -12.15 9.86
N PHE A 466 -6.04 -12.76 9.10
CA PHE A 466 -5.65 -13.67 8.02
C PHE A 466 -4.91 -12.92 6.89
N LEU A 467 -5.41 -11.76 6.47
CA LEU A 467 -4.75 -10.92 5.47
C LEU A 467 -3.36 -10.44 5.94
N LYS A 468 -3.20 -10.10 7.23
CA LYS A 468 -1.90 -9.74 7.83
C LYS A 468 -0.92 -10.92 7.78
N ALA A 469 -1.35 -12.12 8.16
CA ALA A 469 -0.52 -13.31 8.06
C ALA A 469 -0.09 -13.57 6.60
N HIS A 470 -1.04 -13.45 5.66
CA HIS A 470 -0.75 -13.60 4.23
C HIS A 470 0.22 -12.54 3.69
N ALA A 471 0.11 -11.29 4.15
CA ALA A 471 1.04 -10.22 3.78
C ALA A 471 2.47 -10.54 4.21
N VAL A 472 2.65 -11.02 5.46
CA VAL A 472 3.96 -11.36 6.00
C VAL A 472 4.58 -12.54 5.27
N ILE A 473 3.85 -13.63 5.03
CA ILE A 473 4.41 -14.79 4.30
C ILE A 473 4.74 -14.43 2.85
N SER A 474 3.86 -13.68 2.17
CA SER A 474 4.10 -13.29 0.77
C SER A 474 5.33 -12.39 0.65
N ARG A 475 5.50 -11.45 1.60
CA ARG A 475 6.68 -10.60 1.69
C ARG A 475 7.95 -11.41 1.97
N SER A 476 7.89 -12.32 2.93
CA SER A 476 9.03 -13.16 3.31
C SER A 476 9.52 -13.98 2.13
N TRP A 477 8.59 -14.62 1.41
CA TRP A 477 8.89 -15.43 0.24
C TRP A 477 9.55 -14.62 -0.88
N VAL A 478 8.96 -13.48 -1.26
CA VAL A 478 9.51 -12.65 -2.35
C VAL A 478 10.85 -12.00 -1.96
N MET A 479 11.00 -11.61 -0.70
CA MET A 479 12.26 -11.04 -0.19
C MET A 479 13.37 -12.09 -0.14
N ALA A 480 13.08 -13.32 0.30
CA ALA A 480 14.03 -14.43 0.27
C ALA A 480 14.48 -14.71 -1.17
N ARG A 481 13.56 -14.58 -2.14
CA ARG A 481 13.87 -14.74 -3.56
C ARG A 481 14.82 -13.66 -4.08
N ILE A 482 14.53 -12.39 -3.82
CA ILE A 482 15.38 -11.26 -4.22
C ILE A 482 16.79 -11.39 -3.62
N GLN A 483 16.90 -11.87 -2.37
CA GLN A 483 18.20 -12.04 -1.70
C GLN A 483 19.02 -13.20 -2.28
N ALA A 484 18.37 -14.32 -2.62
CA ALA A 484 19.03 -15.48 -3.22
C ALA A 484 19.65 -15.15 -4.59
N ASP A 485 18.94 -14.41 -5.44
CA ASP A 485 19.43 -14.03 -6.77
C ASP A 485 20.60 -13.01 -6.70
N ARG A 486 20.67 -12.18 -5.66
CA ARG A 486 21.77 -11.23 -5.42
C ARG A 486 23.04 -11.85 -4.84
N ASN A 487 22.95 -13.02 -4.20
CA ASN A 487 24.07 -13.72 -3.56
C ASN A 487 24.75 -14.77 -4.45
N PHE A 488 24.48 -14.79 -5.76
CA PHE A 488 25.14 -15.68 -6.71
C PHE A 488 26.62 -15.28 -6.91
N ILE A 489 27.50 -15.75 -6.02
CA ILE A 489 28.95 -15.54 -6.09
C ILE A 489 29.57 -16.74 -6.80
N LEU A 490 30.26 -16.48 -7.92
CA LEU A 490 31.11 -17.48 -8.57
C LEU A 490 32.22 -17.92 -7.60
N PRO A 491 32.43 -19.23 -7.36
CA PRO A 491 33.56 -19.71 -6.61
C PRO A 491 34.85 -19.21 -7.25
N ASN A 492 35.77 -18.68 -6.43
CA ASN A 492 37.05 -18.11 -6.89
C ASN A 492 37.98 -19.14 -7.55
N ASP A 493 37.60 -20.41 -7.60
CA ASP A 493 38.46 -21.54 -7.93
C ASP A 493 38.14 -22.11 -9.34
N ILE A 494 37.19 -21.51 -10.06
CA ILE A 494 36.76 -21.93 -11.40
C ILE A 494 37.44 -21.06 -12.46
N TYR A 495 38.44 -21.63 -13.13
CA TYR A 495 39.26 -20.91 -14.11
C TYR A 495 39.07 -21.34 -15.56
N ASN A 496 38.18 -22.31 -15.85
CA ASN A 496 37.95 -22.76 -17.22
C ASN A 496 36.46 -22.99 -17.51
N LEU A 497 36.11 -22.84 -18.79
CA LEU A 497 34.73 -22.95 -19.29
C LEU A 497 34.10 -24.31 -18.96
N PRO A 498 34.80 -25.45 -19.11
CA PRO A 498 34.22 -26.75 -18.75
C PRO A 498 33.88 -26.93 -17.27
N ASP A 499 34.70 -26.42 -16.35
CA ASP A 499 34.46 -26.47 -14.90
C ASP A 499 33.39 -25.45 -14.49
N LEU A 500 33.33 -24.29 -15.15
CA LEU A 500 32.24 -23.33 -14.99
C LEU A 500 30.92 -23.93 -15.45
N VAL A 501 30.89 -24.55 -16.63
CA VAL A 501 29.73 -25.27 -17.15
C VAL A 501 29.38 -26.41 -16.20
N SER A 502 30.32 -27.28 -15.81
CA SER A 502 30.07 -28.40 -14.90
C SER A 502 29.61 -27.96 -13.51
N TRP A 503 30.10 -26.83 -13.00
CA TRP A 503 29.64 -26.22 -11.76
C TRP A 503 28.24 -25.64 -11.91
N LEU A 504 27.98 -24.86 -12.97
CA LEU A 504 26.64 -24.38 -13.33
C LEU A 504 25.66 -25.54 -13.56
N TYR A 505 26.11 -26.72 -13.98
CA TYR A 505 25.30 -27.93 -14.12
C TYR A 505 25.16 -28.73 -12.80
N ARG A 506 26.04 -28.52 -11.80
CA ARG A 506 25.99 -29.18 -10.49
C ARG A 506 25.27 -28.37 -9.42
N THR A 507 25.32 -27.04 -9.50
CA THR A 507 24.58 -26.12 -8.63
C THR A 507 23.19 -25.76 -9.17
N ARG A 508 22.78 -26.34 -10.30
CA ARG A 508 21.47 -26.11 -10.92
C ARG A 508 20.73 -27.43 -11.05
N ASP A 509 19.43 -27.36 -10.78
CA ASP A 509 18.54 -28.50 -10.66
C ASP A 509 18.37 -29.23 -12.01
N VAL A 510 19.23 -30.23 -12.24
CA VAL A 510 19.12 -31.11 -13.41
C VAL A 510 18.13 -32.22 -13.08
N ALA A 511 16.99 -32.23 -13.78
CA ALA A 511 16.07 -33.36 -13.78
C ALA A 511 16.84 -34.66 -14.09
N VAL A 512 16.78 -35.61 -13.18
CA VAL A 512 17.45 -36.91 -13.35
C VAL A 512 16.55 -37.77 -14.22
N TYR A 513 16.92 -37.89 -15.49
CA TYR A 513 16.31 -38.82 -16.43
C TYR A 513 17.15 -40.10 -16.48
N THR A 514 16.67 -41.18 -15.86
CA THR A 514 17.13 -42.52 -16.24
C THR A 514 16.11 -43.17 -17.16
N SER A 515 16.42 -44.30 -17.80
CA SER A 515 15.52 -44.95 -18.77
C SER A 515 14.13 -45.31 -18.21
N ASN A 516 13.99 -45.38 -16.87
CA ASN A 516 12.76 -45.75 -16.15
C ASN A 516 12.38 -44.85 -14.95
N GLU A 517 13.19 -43.85 -14.56
CA GLU A 517 12.82 -42.86 -13.52
C GLU A 517 12.69 -41.46 -14.12
N TYR A 518 11.57 -40.80 -13.79
CA TYR A 518 11.28 -39.40 -14.09
C TYR A 518 11.13 -38.65 -12.76
N MET A 519 12.15 -37.89 -12.37
CA MET A 519 12.13 -37.08 -11.15
C MET A 519 12.45 -35.64 -11.51
N LYS A 520 11.46 -34.76 -11.34
CA LYS A 520 11.59 -33.34 -11.62
C LYS A 520 10.92 -32.55 -10.50
N TRP A 521 11.65 -31.61 -9.92
CA TRP A 521 11.09 -30.56 -9.09
C TRP A 521 11.27 -29.22 -9.81
N TYR A 522 10.47 -28.25 -9.41
CA TYR A 522 10.50 -26.90 -9.93
C TYR A 522 10.94 -26.02 -8.76
N ASP A 523 12.19 -25.56 -8.81
CA ASP A 523 12.70 -24.56 -7.87
C ASP A 523 13.37 -23.41 -8.65
N HIS A 524 14.45 -22.82 -8.13
CA HIS A 524 14.86 -21.45 -8.42
C HIS A 524 15.14 -21.05 -9.90
N ASP A 525 15.18 -21.97 -10.86
CA ASP A 525 15.73 -21.75 -12.21
C ASP A 525 14.72 -21.40 -13.34
N ASP A 526 13.41 -21.28 -13.07
CA ASP A 526 12.42 -21.05 -14.14
C ASP A 526 12.48 -19.64 -14.77
N HIS A 527 13.06 -18.65 -14.07
CA HIS A 527 13.12 -17.25 -14.51
C HIS A 527 14.57 -16.72 -14.50
N ARG A 528 15.13 -16.41 -15.67
CA ARG A 528 16.49 -15.86 -15.81
C ARG A 528 16.55 -14.36 -16.08
N LEU A 529 15.41 -13.77 -16.45
CA LEU A 529 15.31 -12.40 -16.96
C LEU A 529 14.59 -11.45 -15.98
N PHE A 530 14.03 -11.99 -14.90
CA PHE A 530 13.22 -11.29 -13.90
C PHE A 530 13.18 -12.13 -12.61
N ASP A 531 12.78 -11.52 -11.49
CA ASP A 531 12.86 -12.13 -10.16
C ASP A 531 11.71 -13.14 -9.89
N VAL A 532 10.48 -12.80 -10.28
CA VAL A 532 9.27 -13.66 -10.13
C VAL A 532 8.33 -13.54 -11.33
N CYS A 533 7.51 -14.56 -11.62
CA CYS A 533 6.44 -14.44 -12.62
C CYS A 533 5.10 -14.05 -12.00
N ALA A 534 4.20 -13.54 -12.84
CA ALA A 534 2.86 -13.13 -12.46
C ALA A 534 1.83 -14.27 -12.26
N ASP A 535 2.25 -15.53 -12.41
CA ASP A 535 1.39 -16.72 -12.49
C ASP A 535 1.47 -17.58 -11.21
N ASP A 536 0.60 -18.61 -11.13
CA ASP A 536 0.45 -19.55 -10.00
C ASP A 536 1.75 -20.30 -9.64
N HIS A 537 2.77 -20.25 -10.49
CA HIS A 537 4.10 -20.77 -10.21
C HIS A 537 4.81 -20.00 -9.09
N CYS A 538 4.67 -18.67 -9.05
CA CYS A 538 5.29 -17.82 -8.04
C CYS A 538 4.24 -17.32 -7.05
N GLN A 539 3.54 -16.25 -7.39
CA GLN A 539 2.37 -15.71 -6.69
C GLN A 539 1.49 -15.02 -7.73
N ARG A 540 0.17 -15.09 -7.56
CA ARG A 540 -0.76 -14.43 -8.49
C ARG A 540 -0.60 -12.92 -8.43
N TYR A 541 -0.09 -12.33 -9.50
CA TYR A 541 0.09 -10.88 -9.62
C TYR A 541 -0.66 -10.38 -10.87
N GLN A 542 -1.80 -9.71 -10.68
CA GLN A 542 -2.69 -9.27 -11.78
C GLN A 542 -2.80 -7.75 -11.86
N GLY A 543 -1.77 -7.04 -11.40
CA GLY A 543 -1.75 -5.58 -11.33
C GLY A 543 -2.83 -5.01 -10.40
N LEU A 544 -3.26 -3.79 -10.71
CA LEU A 544 -4.24 -3.00 -9.95
C LEU A 544 -5.68 -3.20 -10.42
N THR A 545 -5.92 -3.83 -11.57
CA THR A 545 -7.27 -4.00 -12.14
C THR A 545 -8.24 -4.70 -11.17
N ARG A 546 -7.71 -5.59 -10.33
CA ARG A 546 -8.47 -6.30 -9.28
C ARG A 546 -8.09 -5.88 -7.85
N ALA A 547 -7.08 -5.02 -7.69
CA ALA A 547 -6.63 -4.53 -6.40
C ALA A 547 -7.62 -3.49 -5.86
N THR A 548 -8.63 -3.96 -5.13
CA THR A 548 -9.64 -3.07 -4.54
C THR A 548 -9.82 -3.38 -3.06
N GLY A 549 -9.58 -2.36 -2.23
CA GLY A 549 -9.94 -2.37 -0.82
C GLY A 549 -8.98 -1.56 0.04
N GLU A 550 -9.47 -0.47 0.65
CA GLU A 550 -8.76 0.24 1.73
C GLU A 550 -8.33 -0.70 2.86
N LYS A 551 -9.04 -1.82 3.04
CA LYS A 551 -8.68 -2.89 3.97
C LYS A 551 -7.31 -3.51 3.65
N VAL A 552 -7.03 -3.88 2.40
CA VAL A 552 -5.75 -4.51 2.01
C VAL A 552 -4.60 -3.51 2.18
N ARG A 553 -4.81 -2.24 1.80
CA ARG A 553 -3.83 -1.17 2.03
C ARG A 553 -3.52 -0.99 3.52
N ARG A 554 -4.54 -1.00 4.39
CA ARG A 554 -4.36 -0.94 5.85
C ARG A 554 -3.59 -2.14 6.39
N VAL A 555 -3.88 -3.34 5.89
CA VAL A 555 -3.16 -4.57 6.27
C VAL A 555 -1.68 -4.49 5.90
N ILE A 556 -1.37 -4.08 4.68
CA ILE A 556 0.03 -3.95 4.22
C ILE A 556 0.74 -2.86 5.03
N ASP A 557 0.09 -1.72 5.27
CA ASP A 557 0.67 -0.66 6.10
C ASP A 557 0.92 -1.09 7.56
N ALA A 558 0.00 -1.89 8.13
CA ALA A 558 0.14 -2.44 9.48
C ALA A 558 1.27 -3.48 9.59
N THR A 559 1.56 -4.18 8.50
CA THR A 559 2.60 -5.22 8.42
C THR A 559 3.83 -4.77 7.63
N TRP A 560 3.98 -3.47 7.39
CA TRP A 560 5.03 -2.95 6.50
C TRP A 560 6.42 -3.39 6.96
N GLY A 561 7.17 -4.00 6.03
CA GLY A 561 8.51 -4.52 6.29
C GLY A 561 8.55 -5.73 7.23
N GLN A 562 7.42 -6.30 7.66
CA GLN A 562 7.42 -7.51 8.49
C GLN A 562 7.63 -8.76 7.64
N VAL A 563 8.61 -9.57 8.04
CA VAL A 563 9.01 -10.82 7.41
C VAL A 563 9.26 -11.91 8.48
N LEU A 564 9.22 -13.16 8.06
CA LEU A 564 9.64 -14.32 8.85
C LEU A 564 11.14 -14.52 8.66
N THR A 565 11.82 -14.70 9.79
CA THR A 565 13.25 -15.02 9.82
C THR A 565 13.51 -16.23 10.70
N HIS A 566 14.55 -16.99 10.38
CA HIS A 566 15.08 -18.08 11.21
C HIS A 566 16.60 -18.01 11.15
N ASP A 567 17.26 -18.01 12.31
CA ASP A 567 18.70 -17.78 12.45
C ASP A 567 19.22 -16.53 11.71
N GLY A 568 18.40 -15.47 11.70
CA GLY A 568 18.72 -14.21 11.03
C GLY A 568 18.66 -14.25 9.50
N GLN A 569 18.24 -15.35 8.89
CA GLN A 569 17.97 -15.48 7.45
C GLN A 569 16.46 -15.38 7.17
N LEU A 570 16.09 -14.88 5.99
CA LEU A 570 14.69 -14.87 5.56
C LEU A 570 14.17 -16.29 5.34
N CYS A 571 12.98 -16.58 5.87
CA CYS A 571 12.34 -17.87 5.66
C CYS A 571 11.75 -18.01 4.25
N ASP A 572 11.91 -19.18 3.65
CA ASP A 572 11.10 -19.62 2.50
C ASP A 572 9.66 -19.94 2.97
N ALA A 573 8.81 -18.91 3.00
CA ALA A 573 7.46 -18.98 3.54
C ALA A 573 6.45 -19.55 2.51
N ARG A 574 6.54 -20.84 2.22
CA ARG A 574 5.59 -21.56 1.34
C ARG A 574 4.20 -21.66 1.97
N PHE A 575 3.15 -21.68 1.15
CA PHE A 575 1.76 -21.81 1.59
C PHE A 575 0.91 -22.58 0.57
N SER A 576 -0.19 -23.19 1.03
CA SER A 576 -1.10 -23.95 0.16
C SER A 576 -2.57 -23.80 0.59
N LYS A 577 -3.51 -24.12 -0.31
CA LYS A 577 -4.95 -23.98 -0.07
C LYS A 577 -5.42 -24.79 1.15
N CYS A 578 -5.16 -26.10 1.15
CA CYS A 578 -5.58 -27.02 2.20
C CYS A 578 -4.49 -28.07 2.47
N CYS A 579 -3.95 -28.14 3.69
CA CYS A 579 -2.92 -29.12 4.03
C CYS A 579 -3.46 -30.56 4.08
N GLY A 580 -4.75 -30.74 4.36
CA GLY A 580 -5.43 -32.04 4.45
C GLY A 580 -5.43 -32.67 5.84
N GLY A 581 -5.01 -31.93 6.86
CA GLY A 581 -4.96 -32.35 8.27
C GLY A 581 -3.57 -32.26 8.90
N ARG A 582 -2.51 -32.25 8.08
CA ARG A 582 -1.12 -32.20 8.52
C ARG A 582 -0.28 -31.46 7.49
N MET A 583 0.63 -30.62 7.95
CA MET A 583 1.64 -29.99 7.12
C MET A 583 2.66 -31.01 6.61
N GLU A 584 3.48 -30.64 5.64
CA GLU A 584 4.49 -31.51 5.03
C GLU A 584 5.88 -30.86 5.03
N LYS A 585 6.93 -31.70 4.94
CA LYS A 585 8.32 -31.27 4.80
C LYS A 585 8.61 -30.71 3.41
N PHE A 586 9.56 -29.77 3.35
CA PHE A 586 9.99 -29.16 2.09
C PHE A 586 10.57 -30.18 1.09
N SER A 587 11.39 -31.12 1.56
CA SER A 587 12.05 -32.13 0.71
C SER A 587 11.12 -33.09 -0.03
N VAL A 588 9.88 -33.25 0.44
CA VAL A 588 8.85 -34.07 -0.22
C VAL A 588 8.42 -33.46 -1.56
N CYS A 589 8.43 -32.13 -1.64
CA CYS A 589 7.93 -31.37 -2.79
C CYS A 589 9.06 -30.81 -3.67
N TRP A 590 10.18 -30.40 -3.07
CA TRP A 590 11.28 -29.69 -3.73
C TRP A 590 12.62 -30.40 -3.53
N GLN A 591 13.74 -29.68 -3.61
CA GLN A 591 15.09 -30.19 -3.35
C GLN A 591 15.17 -30.92 -2.00
N ASP A 592 16.05 -31.92 -1.88
CA ASP A 592 16.22 -32.79 -0.70
C ASP A 592 16.90 -32.04 0.46
N LYS A 593 16.22 -31.00 0.93
CA LYS A 593 16.59 -30.09 2.01
C LYS A 593 15.35 -29.86 2.87
N ASP A 594 15.52 -29.89 4.18
CA ASP A 594 14.47 -29.53 5.13
C ASP A 594 14.87 -28.27 5.89
N TYR A 595 13.85 -27.56 6.37
CA TYR A 595 13.99 -26.33 7.12
C TYR A 595 13.33 -26.51 8.48
N ASP A 596 13.99 -26.07 9.54
CA ASP A 596 13.48 -26.23 10.91
C ASP A 596 12.14 -25.53 11.12
N TYR A 597 11.87 -24.46 10.35
CA TYR A 597 10.60 -23.75 10.35
C TYR A 597 9.51 -24.29 9.41
N LEU A 598 9.75 -25.40 8.71
CA LEU A 598 8.77 -26.08 7.86
C LEU A 598 8.54 -27.52 8.33
N GLN A 599 7.92 -27.64 9.50
CA GLN A 599 7.66 -28.93 10.14
C GLN A 599 6.33 -29.56 9.70
N PRO A 600 6.25 -30.89 9.61
CA PRO A 600 5.03 -31.59 9.22
C PRO A 600 4.06 -31.77 10.41
N LEU A 601 3.64 -30.69 11.05
CA LEU A 601 2.80 -30.77 12.26
C LEU A 601 1.30 -30.90 11.92
N PRO A 602 0.47 -31.48 12.82
CA PRO A 602 -0.99 -31.44 12.69
C PRO A 602 -1.53 -30.02 12.59
N ASP A 603 -2.53 -29.80 11.74
CA ASP A 603 -3.18 -28.48 11.61
C ASP A 603 -4.31 -28.30 12.64
N THR A 604 -3.96 -28.41 13.92
CA THR A 604 -4.87 -28.44 15.07
C THR A 604 -4.36 -27.52 16.19
N PRO A 605 -5.20 -27.09 17.15
CA PRO A 605 -4.74 -26.32 18.30
C PRO A 605 -3.55 -26.99 19.00
N ASP A 606 -2.48 -26.23 19.25
CA ASP A 606 -1.22 -26.69 19.87
C ASP A 606 -0.57 -27.91 19.17
N HIS A 607 -0.94 -28.17 17.91
CA HIS A 607 -0.55 -29.35 17.14
C HIS A 607 -0.94 -30.69 17.79
N ASP A 608 -1.99 -30.70 18.63
CA ASP A 608 -2.55 -31.91 19.23
C ASP A 608 -3.21 -32.79 18.15
N PRO A 609 -2.72 -34.02 17.88
CA PRO A 609 -3.27 -34.89 16.84
C PRO A 609 -4.71 -35.33 17.11
N ASP A 610 -5.20 -35.26 18.35
CA ASP A 610 -6.56 -35.67 18.74
C ASP A 610 -7.58 -34.52 18.65
N ALA A 611 -7.11 -33.29 18.48
CA ALA A 611 -7.97 -32.10 18.39
C ALA A 611 -8.58 -31.92 16.99
N GLU A 612 -9.61 -31.08 16.90
CA GLU A 612 -10.27 -30.76 15.64
C GLU A 612 -9.34 -29.97 14.71
N CYS A 613 -9.17 -30.46 13.48
CA CYS A 613 -8.36 -29.83 12.45
C CYS A 613 -8.96 -28.51 11.95
N PHE A 614 -8.16 -27.45 11.92
CA PHE A 614 -8.56 -26.14 11.41
C PHE A 614 -8.97 -26.19 9.94
N CYS A 615 -8.21 -26.87 9.06
CA CYS A 615 -8.54 -26.90 7.63
C CYS A 615 -9.73 -27.81 7.26
N ASN A 616 -10.34 -28.51 8.23
CA ASN A 616 -11.54 -29.32 8.02
C ASN A 616 -12.81 -28.50 8.30
N THR A 617 -13.16 -27.61 7.37
CA THR A 617 -14.36 -26.77 7.50
C THR A 617 -15.27 -26.89 6.28
N GLN A 618 -16.58 -26.83 6.54
CA GLN A 618 -17.62 -26.69 5.51
C GLN A 618 -18.34 -25.33 5.63
N ASP A 619 -17.83 -24.42 6.46
CA ASP A 619 -18.39 -23.08 6.64
C ASP A 619 -18.16 -22.25 5.36
N LYS A 620 -19.26 -21.93 4.67
CA LYS A 620 -19.22 -21.20 3.41
C LYS A 620 -18.68 -19.77 3.56
N ASP A 621 -18.93 -19.13 4.71
CA ASP A 621 -18.49 -17.76 4.94
C ASP A 621 -16.97 -17.73 5.16
N ILE A 622 -16.41 -18.74 5.84
CA ILE A 622 -14.95 -18.89 5.96
C ILE A 622 -14.32 -19.27 4.62
N LEU A 623 -14.92 -20.22 3.88
CA LEU A 623 -14.38 -20.64 2.59
C LEU A 623 -14.40 -19.51 1.56
N ALA A 624 -15.41 -18.63 1.59
CA ALA A 624 -15.47 -17.44 0.74
C ALA A 624 -14.38 -16.39 1.06
N GLN A 625 -13.67 -16.49 2.20
CA GLN A 625 -12.50 -15.65 2.50
C GLN A 625 -11.25 -16.09 1.72
N VAL A 626 -11.15 -17.40 1.42
CA VAL A 626 -9.94 -18.03 0.84
C VAL A 626 -10.14 -18.41 -0.63
N LEU A 627 -11.33 -18.90 -0.98
CA LEU A 627 -11.65 -19.40 -2.32
C LEU A 627 -12.35 -18.32 -3.15
N ASN A 628 -11.72 -17.97 -4.27
CA ASN A 628 -12.33 -17.11 -5.29
C ASN A 628 -13.59 -17.78 -5.87
N ASN A 629 -14.50 -17.00 -6.47
CA ASN A 629 -15.83 -17.46 -6.91
C ASN A 629 -15.84 -18.76 -7.72
N TYR A 630 -14.81 -19.01 -8.53
CA TYR A 630 -14.67 -20.24 -9.34
C TYR A 630 -14.18 -21.45 -8.52
N ASP A 631 -13.40 -21.23 -7.46
CA ASP A 631 -12.90 -22.31 -6.58
C ASP A 631 -13.95 -22.75 -5.55
N GLN A 632 -14.98 -21.93 -5.28
CA GLN A 632 -16.07 -22.23 -4.33
C GLN A 632 -16.95 -23.42 -4.77
N GLU A 633 -16.93 -23.78 -6.05
CA GLU A 633 -17.64 -24.97 -6.56
C GLU A 633 -16.99 -26.28 -6.08
N THR A 634 -15.72 -26.23 -5.68
CA THR A 634 -14.98 -27.39 -5.14
C THR A 634 -15.21 -27.49 -3.64
N VAL A 635 -16.11 -28.37 -3.21
CA VAL A 635 -16.47 -28.54 -1.78
C VAL A 635 -15.79 -29.74 -1.11
N ASP A 636 -15.17 -30.62 -1.89
CA ASP A 636 -14.57 -31.89 -1.44
C ASP A 636 -13.04 -31.80 -1.30
N PHE A 637 -12.45 -30.60 -1.21
CA PHE A 637 -10.99 -30.43 -1.18
C PHE A 637 -10.32 -31.09 0.05
N TYR A 638 -11.01 -31.17 1.19
CA TYR A 638 -10.43 -31.77 2.40
C TYR A 638 -10.30 -33.30 2.26
N ARG A 639 -11.29 -33.94 1.62
CA ARG A 639 -11.33 -35.36 1.26
C ARG A 639 -12.00 -35.50 -0.10
N TRP A 640 -11.22 -35.84 -1.13
CA TRP A 640 -11.67 -35.92 -2.51
C TRP A 640 -11.57 -37.35 -3.05
N GLU A 641 -12.36 -37.64 -4.08
CA GLU A 641 -12.31 -38.92 -4.79
C GLU A 641 -12.09 -38.68 -6.28
N GLU A 642 -11.22 -39.47 -6.91
CA GLU A 642 -11.03 -39.50 -8.36
C GLU A 642 -11.05 -40.94 -8.87
N ILE A 643 -11.72 -41.17 -10.00
CA ILE A 643 -11.82 -42.50 -10.62
C ILE A 643 -11.11 -42.47 -11.97
N LEU A 644 -10.04 -43.26 -12.09
CA LEU A 644 -9.21 -43.36 -13.28
C LEU A 644 -9.56 -44.62 -14.07
N ASP A 645 -9.69 -44.45 -15.39
CA ASP A 645 -9.75 -45.56 -16.34
C ASP A 645 -8.32 -46.02 -16.70
N PRO A 646 -7.94 -47.29 -16.45
CA PRO A 646 -6.59 -47.81 -16.72
C PRO A 646 -6.09 -47.57 -18.14
N VAL A 647 -6.96 -47.70 -19.14
CA VAL A 647 -6.61 -47.51 -20.55
C VAL A 647 -6.43 -46.02 -20.86
N GLY A 648 -7.39 -45.21 -20.44
CA GLY A 648 -7.36 -43.75 -20.59
C GLY A 648 -6.15 -43.11 -19.90
N LEU A 649 -5.77 -43.60 -18.73
CA LEU A 649 -4.58 -43.15 -17.99
C LEU A 649 -3.29 -43.47 -18.77
N GLY A 650 -3.16 -44.69 -19.30
CA GLY A 650 -2.02 -45.05 -20.17
C GLY A 650 -1.90 -44.12 -21.38
N GLY A 651 -3.02 -43.83 -22.05
CA GLY A 651 -3.06 -42.89 -23.17
C GLY A 651 -2.76 -41.44 -22.75
N LEU A 652 -3.14 -41.02 -21.54
CA LEU A 652 -2.80 -39.70 -21.00
C LEU A 652 -1.29 -39.56 -20.78
N ILE A 653 -0.67 -40.57 -20.17
CA ILE A 653 0.78 -40.61 -19.91
C ILE A 653 1.56 -40.53 -21.23
N GLU A 654 1.13 -41.29 -22.23
CA GLU A 654 1.74 -41.25 -23.57
C GLU A 654 1.65 -39.86 -24.19
N ARG A 655 0.45 -39.25 -24.20
CA ARG A 655 0.26 -37.92 -24.79
C ARG A 655 1.03 -36.81 -24.10
N LYS A 656 1.09 -36.81 -22.76
CA LYS A 656 1.72 -35.74 -21.98
C LYS A 656 3.23 -35.91 -21.81
N PHE A 657 3.71 -37.15 -21.67
CA PHE A 657 5.09 -37.44 -21.26
C PHE A 657 5.84 -38.31 -22.29
N GLY A 658 5.19 -38.73 -23.38
CA GLY A 658 5.82 -39.52 -24.44
C GLY A 658 6.16 -40.96 -24.04
N VAL A 659 5.55 -41.47 -22.96
CA VAL A 659 5.83 -42.83 -22.45
C VAL A 659 4.65 -43.76 -22.70
N MET A 660 4.87 -44.81 -23.49
CA MET A 660 3.88 -45.87 -23.73
C MET A 660 3.89 -46.90 -22.60
N THR A 661 3.09 -46.69 -21.57
CA THR A 661 2.90 -47.69 -20.49
C THR A 661 1.95 -48.81 -20.90
N GLY A 662 1.08 -48.58 -21.90
CA GLY A 662 -0.13 -49.38 -22.08
C GLY A 662 -1.13 -49.16 -20.94
N PRO A 663 -2.21 -49.96 -20.85
CA PRO A 663 -3.14 -49.92 -19.73
C PRO A 663 -2.42 -50.03 -18.38
N VAL A 664 -2.75 -49.13 -17.44
CA VAL A 664 -2.11 -49.10 -16.12
C VAL A 664 -2.65 -50.23 -15.26
N LYS A 665 -1.76 -51.13 -14.84
CA LYS A 665 -2.08 -52.23 -13.92
C LYS A 665 -2.11 -51.74 -12.49
N ALA A 666 -1.04 -51.08 -12.02
CA ALA A 666 -0.92 -50.69 -10.63
C ALA A 666 -0.29 -49.31 -10.45
N LEU A 667 -0.72 -48.63 -9.39
CA LEU A 667 -0.08 -47.45 -8.84
C LEU A 667 0.46 -47.83 -7.47
N VAL A 668 1.79 -47.88 -7.33
CA VAL A 668 2.47 -48.35 -6.11
C VAL A 668 3.24 -47.17 -5.50
N PRO A 669 2.75 -46.58 -4.39
CA PRO A 669 3.48 -45.55 -3.66
C PRO A 669 4.76 -46.15 -3.08
N LEU A 670 5.92 -45.70 -3.57
CA LEU A 670 7.22 -46.17 -3.08
C LEU A 670 7.71 -45.37 -1.87
N GLN A 671 7.34 -44.09 -1.80
CA GLN A 671 7.73 -43.22 -0.71
C GLN A 671 6.64 -42.18 -0.45
N ARG A 672 6.34 -41.96 0.84
CA ARG A 672 5.43 -40.94 1.34
C ARG A 672 6.14 -40.02 2.34
N GLY A 673 5.75 -38.76 2.36
CA GLY A 673 6.04 -37.84 3.44
C GLY A 673 5.12 -38.06 4.64
N GLU A 674 5.32 -37.27 5.70
CA GLU A 674 4.60 -37.42 6.96
C GLU A 674 3.14 -36.99 6.87
N SER A 675 2.79 -36.11 5.92
CA SER A 675 1.40 -35.76 5.64
C SER A 675 0.69 -36.81 4.78
N GLY A 676 1.39 -37.91 4.42
CA GLY A 676 0.91 -38.94 3.50
C GLY A 676 1.00 -38.58 2.03
N ARG A 677 1.59 -37.42 1.66
CA ARG A 677 1.87 -37.05 0.27
C ARG A 677 2.88 -38.01 -0.34
N ILE A 678 2.56 -38.54 -1.51
CA ILE A 678 3.48 -39.42 -2.24
C ILE A 678 4.53 -38.55 -2.92
N CYS A 679 5.81 -38.83 -2.68
CA CYS A 679 6.94 -38.19 -3.35
C CYS A 679 7.70 -39.14 -4.28
N LYS A 680 7.38 -40.44 -4.26
CA LYS A 680 7.87 -41.40 -5.26
C LYS A 680 6.78 -42.42 -5.56
N LEU A 681 6.29 -42.45 -6.79
CA LEU A 681 5.20 -43.31 -7.26
C LEU A 681 5.69 -44.20 -8.40
N ARG A 682 5.51 -45.50 -8.29
CA ARG A 682 5.70 -46.43 -9.41
C ARG A 682 4.38 -46.64 -10.13
N ILE A 683 4.39 -46.48 -11.44
CA ILE A 683 3.26 -46.72 -12.33
C ILE A 683 3.60 -47.95 -13.17
N GLU A 684 2.88 -49.04 -12.95
CA GLU A 684 3.10 -50.31 -13.62
C GLU A 684 2.09 -50.45 -14.76
N GLY A 685 2.52 -50.27 -16.01
CA GLY A 685 1.72 -50.52 -17.19
C GLY A 685 1.93 -51.92 -17.78
N GLU A 686 1.01 -52.36 -18.65
CA GLU A 686 1.14 -53.64 -19.38
C GLU A 686 2.43 -53.71 -20.23
N LEU A 687 2.87 -52.58 -20.81
CA LEU A 687 4.04 -52.50 -21.69
C LEU A 687 5.30 -52.01 -20.97
N LYS A 688 5.14 -51.04 -20.06
CA LYS A 688 6.28 -50.42 -19.37
C LYS A 688 5.92 -50.01 -17.95
N THR A 689 6.89 -50.15 -17.05
CA THR A 689 6.84 -49.59 -15.70
C THR A 689 7.72 -48.34 -15.64
N ILE A 690 7.19 -47.28 -15.04
CA ILE A 690 7.93 -46.03 -14.78
C ILE A 690 7.82 -45.65 -13.31
N THR A 691 8.78 -44.88 -12.84
CA THR A 691 8.71 -44.27 -11.52
C THR A 691 8.74 -42.75 -11.65
N VAL A 692 7.80 -42.09 -11.00
CA VAL A 692 7.61 -40.64 -11.01
C VAL A 692 7.92 -40.11 -9.61
N GLY A 693 8.82 -39.14 -9.53
CA GLY A 693 9.20 -38.50 -8.28
C GLY A 693 8.60 -37.09 -8.12
N LYS A 694 8.56 -36.64 -6.87
CA LYS A 694 8.08 -35.34 -6.37
C LYS A 694 6.57 -35.11 -6.54
N GLU A 695 6.01 -34.36 -5.58
CA GLU A 695 4.58 -34.14 -5.36
C GLU A 695 3.84 -33.66 -6.63
N LEU A 696 4.40 -32.63 -7.29
CA LEU A 696 3.74 -31.94 -8.40
C LEU A 696 3.65 -32.81 -9.67
N GLU A 697 4.71 -33.53 -10.01
CA GLU A 697 4.72 -34.36 -11.22
C GLU A 697 3.79 -35.57 -11.07
N ILE A 698 3.68 -36.14 -9.87
CA ILE A 698 2.69 -37.18 -9.56
C ILE A 698 1.27 -36.65 -9.80
N ARG A 699 0.98 -35.41 -9.40
CA ARG A 699 -0.34 -34.80 -9.66
C ARG A 699 -0.62 -34.58 -11.13
N ARG A 700 0.39 -34.14 -11.90
CA ARG A 700 0.27 -33.84 -13.33
C ARG A 700 0.19 -35.07 -14.21
N ILE A 701 0.87 -36.16 -13.84
CA ILE A 701 0.88 -37.38 -14.64
C ILE A 701 -0.43 -38.18 -14.55
N LEU A 702 -1.12 -38.07 -13.42
CA LEU A 702 -2.37 -38.79 -13.16
C LEU A 702 -3.63 -38.03 -13.56
N SER A 703 -3.52 -36.80 -14.07
CA SER A 703 -4.69 -35.96 -14.42
C SER A 703 -4.47 -35.13 -15.69
N PRO A 704 -5.51 -34.89 -16.51
CA PRO A 704 -5.44 -33.98 -17.66
C PRO A 704 -4.99 -32.57 -17.28
N THR A 705 -5.33 -32.11 -16.08
CA THR A 705 -4.84 -30.85 -15.50
C THR A 705 -3.76 -31.18 -14.47
N HIS A 706 -4.19 -31.46 -13.25
CA HIS A 706 -3.40 -31.87 -12.09
C HIS A 706 -4.36 -32.35 -10.98
N LEU A 707 -3.98 -33.35 -10.20
CA LEU A 707 -4.73 -33.72 -8.99
C LEU A 707 -4.67 -32.60 -7.93
N LYS A 708 -5.64 -32.58 -7.00
CA LYS A 708 -5.66 -31.62 -5.88
C LYS A 708 -4.41 -31.73 -5.00
N SER A 709 -3.95 -32.94 -4.70
CA SER A 709 -2.69 -33.21 -3.98
C SER A 709 -2.12 -34.58 -4.39
N SER A 710 -0.88 -34.91 -4.00
CA SER A 710 -0.38 -36.28 -4.08
C SER A 710 -0.66 -37.13 -2.82
N ALA A 711 -1.41 -36.58 -1.84
CA ALA A 711 -1.83 -37.32 -0.67
C ALA A 711 -3.11 -38.10 -0.99
N PHE A 712 -2.94 -39.31 -1.50
CA PHE A 712 -4.06 -40.21 -1.76
C PHE A 712 -3.72 -41.67 -1.47
N ASP A 713 -4.75 -42.46 -1.25
CA ASP A 713 -4.70 -43.92 -1.17
C ASP A 713 -5.29 -44.50 -2.45
N VAL A 714 -4.78 -45.66 -2.87
CA VAL A 714 -5.16 -46.31 -4.13
C VAL A 714 -6.03 -47.51 -3.81
N GLU A 715 -7.22 -47.53 -4.38
CA GLU A 715 -8.17 -48.64 -4.34
C GLU A 715 -8.45 -49.13 -5.77
N TYR A 716 -8.69 -50.42 -5.94
CA TYR A 716 -9.02 -51.00 -7.24
C TYR A 716 -10.48 -51.45 -7.26
N ILE A 717 -11.19 -51.18 -8.36
CA ILE A 717 -12.60 -51.57 -8.52
C ILE A 717 -12.71 -52.70 -9.54
N THR A 718 -13.22 -53.86 -9.10
CA THR A 718 -13.45 -55.04 -9.95
C THR A 718 -14.65 -54.86 -10.88
N ALA A 719 -14.79 -55.75 -11.87
CA ALA A 719 -15.92 -55.69 -12.81
C ALA A 719 -17.30 -55.83 -12.15
N ASP A 720 -17.38 -56.49 -10.99
CA ASP A 720 -18.59 -56.65 -10.19
C ASP A 720 -18.76 -55.55 -9.11
N GLY A 721 -17.89 -54.53 -9.12
CA GLY A 721 -18.01 -53.33 -8.28
C GLY A 721 -17.42 -53.46 -6.88
N ARG A 722 -16.73 -54.56 -6.55
CA ARG A 722 -16.00 -54.69 -5.27
C ARG A 722 -14.77 -53.81 -5.28
N THR A 723 -14.42 -53.32 -4.09
CA THR A 723 -13.22 -52.52 -3.86
C THR A 723 -12.15 -53.43 -3.28
N VAL A 724 -10.97 -53.43 -3.89
CA VAL A 724 -9.81 -54.23 -3.50
C VAL A 724 -8.70 -53.29 -3.06
N ILE A 725 -8.13 -53.53 -1.89
CA ILE A 725 -6.99 -52.79 -1.33
C ILE A 725 -5.73 -53.63 -1.61
N PRO A 726 -4.67 -53.05 -2.21
CA PRO A 726 -3.52 -53.82 -2.67
C PRO A 726 -2.83 -54.71 -1.61
N ASP A 727 -2.81 -54.30 -0.35
CA ASP A 727 -2.16 -55.05 0.75
C ASP A 727 -2.92 -56.32 1.17
N GLU A 728 -4.20 -56.47 0.81
CA GLU A 728 -5.01 -57.65 1.15
C GLU A 728 -4.97 -58.74 0.08
N CYS A 729 -4.35 -58.48 -1.09
CA CYS A 729 -4.41 -59.37 -2.25
C CYS A 729 -3.06 -59.65 -2.93
N MET A 730 -1.94 -59.13 -2.43
CA MET A 730 -0.61 -59.27 -3.03
C MET A 730 0.37 -59.94 -2.04
N ASN A 731 0.95 -61.09 -2.41
CA ASN A 731 2.11 -61.67 -1.75
C ASN A 731 3.41 -61.19 -2.45
N GLU A 732 4.59 -61.49 -1.88
CA GLU A 732 5.91 -61.20 -2.49
C GLU A 732 6.06 -61.74 -3.93
N ASP A 733 5.24 -62.73 -4.32
CA ASP A 733 5.24 -63.39 -5.64
C ASP A 733 4.03 -63.03 -6.55
N GLY A 734 3.23 -62.01 -6.20
CA GLY A 734 2.01 -61.63 -6.94
C GLY A 734 0.71 -62.06 -6.23
N PRO A 735 -0.45 -62.03 -6.93
CA PRO A 735 -1.75 -62.17 -6.27
C PRO A 735 -1.86 -63.47 -5.47
N ALA A 736 -2.32 -63.37 -4.22
CA ALA A 736 -2.61 -64.53 -3.39
C ALA A 736 -3.84 -65.25 -3.95
N ASP A 737 -3.68 -66.53 -4.30
CA ASP A 737 -4.62 -67.37 -5.05
C ASP A 737 -4.83 -66.97 -6.52
N GLY A 738 -4.90 -67.99 -7.39
CA GLY A 738 -5.03 -67.91 -8.85
C GLY A 738 -6.34 -67.28 -9.39
N GLN A 739 -6.89 -66.29 -8.69
CA GLN A 739 -7.92 -65.36 -9.17
C GLN A 739 -7.29 -63.98 -9.26
N SER A 740 -6.60 -63.68 -10.36
CA SER A 740 -6.33 -62.30 -10.73
C SER A 740 -7.66 -61.64 -11.11
N GLU A 741 -8.44 -61.19 -10.13
CA GLU A 741 -9.63 -60.38 -10.41
C GLU A 741 -9.16 -59.12 -11.15
N LYS A 742 -9.42 -59.07 -12.46
CA LYS A 742 -9.00 -57.96 -13.30
C LYS A 742 -9.86 -56.75 -12.94
N TRP A 743 -9.27 -55.78 -12.24
CA TRP A 743 -9.95 -54.51 -11.96
C TRP A 743 -10.21 -53.73 -13.25
N THR A 744 -11.30 -53.00 -13.24
CA THR A 744 -11.76 -52.19 -14.38
C THR A 744 -11.50 -50.70 -14.17
N LYS A 745 -11.36 -50.25 -12.92
CA LYS A 745 -11.09 -48.86 -12.57
C LYS A 745 -10.15 -48.75 -11.38
N ILE A 746 -9.46 -47.62 -11.27
CA ILE A 746 -8.61 -47.26 -10.13
C ILE A 746 -9.28 -46.09 -9.42
N ARG A 747 -9.58 -46.21 -8.13
CA ARG A 747 -10.10 -45.12 -7.30
C ARG A 747 -8.99 -44.54 -6.46
N LEU A 748 -8.85 -43.22 -6.48
CA LEU A 748 -7.98 -42.46 -5.60
C LEU A 748 -8.82 -41.81 -4.52
N ARG A 749 -8.53 -42.10 -3.25
CA ARG A 749 -9.07 -41.37 -2.10
C ARG A 749 -8.06 -40.39 -1.59
N GLY A 750 -8.24 -39.12 -1.94
CA GLY A 750 -7.29 -38.08 -1.65
C GLY A 750 -7.67 -37.15 -0.52
N ARG A 751 -6.69 -36.35 -0.07
CA ARG A 751 -6.82 -35.40 1.03
C ARG A 751 -6.04 -34.13 0.74
N GLY A 752 -6.62 -33.00 1.13
CA GLY A 752 -6.02 -31.67 0.95
C GLY A 752 -5.91 -31.20 -0.50
N TRP A 753 -5.47 -29.96 -0.66
CA TRP A 753 -5.32 -29.26 -1.92
C TRP A 753 -4.06 -28.41 -1.92
N GLY A 754 -3.07 -28.81 -2.73
CA GLY A 754 -1.74 -28.23 -2.81
C GLY A 754 -0.68 -29.06 -2.10
N HIS A 755 0.54 -28.53 -2.08
CA HIS A 755 1.74 -29.21 -1.58
C HIS A 755 1.78 -29.37 -0.05
N GLY A 756 0.99 -28.60 0.71
CA GLY A 756 0.85 -28.75 2.17
C GLY A 756 2.05 -28.36 3.02
N VAL A 757 3.05 -27.72 2.44
CA VAL A 757 4.23 -27.21 3.14
C VAL A 757 3.94 -25.80 3.64
N GLY A 758 4.25 -25.52 4.92
CA GLY A 758 4.00 -24.23 5.54
C GLY A 758 2.52 -23.91 5.73
N LEU A 759 2.13 -22.65 5.50
CA LEU A 759 0.80 -22.15 5.87
C LEU A 759 -0.33 -22.80 5.08
N CYS A 760 -1.33 -23.31 5.80
CA CYS A 760 -2.61 -23.75 5.23
C CYS A 760 -3.58 -22.56 5.18
N GLN A 761 -3.96 -22.07 4.00
CA GLN A 761 -4.81 -20.88 3.85
C GLN A 761 -6.18 -21.05 4.51
N ILE A 762 -6.85 -22.20 4.31
CA ILE A 762 -8.14 -22.49 4.95
C ILE A 762 -8.02 -22.59 6.48
N GLY A 763 -6.98 -23.27 6.97
CA GLY A 763 -6.74 -23.39 8.41
C GLY A 763 -6.45 -22.03 9.06
N ALA A 764 -5.62 -21.20 8.43
CA ALA A 764 -5.33 -19.84 8.86
C ALA A 764 -6.58 -18.94 8.89
N ALA A 765 -7.47 -19.06 7.90
CA ALA A 765 -8.74 -18.34 7.90
C ALA A 765 -9.66 -18.79 9.05
N VAL A 766 -9.73 -20.10 9.33
CA VAL A 766 -10.47 -20.64 10.49
C VAL A 766 -9.87 -20.13 11.79
N MET A 767 -8.55 -20.14 11.96
CA MET A 767 -7.87 -19.59 13.13
C MET A 767 -8.21 -18.10 13.33
N ALA A 768 -8.15 -17.30 12.27
CA ALA A 768 -8.50 -15.88 12.35
C ALA A 768 -9.97 -15.66 12.75
N THR A 769 -10.91 -16.46 12.21
CA THR A 769 -12.32 -16.43 12.62
C THR A 769 -12.52 -16.90 14.06
N ARG A 770 -11.66 -17.77 14.58
CA ARG A 770 -11.62 -18.19 16.00
C ARG A 770 -10.93 -17.17 16.92
N GLY A 771 -10.48 -16.02 16.40
CA GLY A 771 -9.91 -14.92 17.19
C GLY A 771 -8.39 -14.98 17.39
N TYR A 772 -7.69 -15.87 16.67
CA TYR A 772 -6.23 -15.90 16.69
C TYR A 772 -5.67 -14.67 15.96
N THR A 773 -4.63 -14.08 16.53
CA THR A 773 -3.88 -12.98 15.91
C THR A 773 -2.99 -13.51 14.78
N TYR A 774 -2.61 -12.64 13.84
CA TYR A 774 -1.75 -13.03 12.72
C TYR A 774 -0.40 -13.60 13.17
N THR A 775 0.16 -13.10 14.28
CA THR A 775 1.42 -13.63 14.83
C THR A 775 1.26 -15.05 15.38
N GLN A 776 0.12 -15.36 16.02
CA GLN A 776 -0.18 -16.73 16.46
C GLN A 776 -0.40 -17.68 15.27
N ILE A 777 -1.06 -17.20 14.21
CA ILE A 777 -1.23 -17.95 12.96
C ILE A 777 0.14 -18.27 12.35
N LEU A 778 1.04 -17.28 12.25
CA LEU A 778 2.38 -17.47 11.71
C LEU A 778 3.21 -18.45 12.56
N ALA A 779 3.16 -18.32 13.88
CA ALA A 779 3.89 -19.21 14.79
C ALA A 779 3.42 -20.67 14.71
N HIS A 780 2.13 -20.90 14.44
CA HIS A 780 1.56 -22.24 14.22
C HIS A 780 2.06 -22.88 12.92
N TYR A 781 2.14 -22.13 11.82
CA TYR A 781 2.53 -22.68 10.53
C TYR A 781 4.04 -22.67 10.25
N TYR A 782 4.79 -21.80 10.94
CA TYR A 782 6.24 -21.69 10.83
C TYR A 782 6.86 -21.70 12.22
N PRO A 783 6.84 -22.87 12.91
CA PRO A 783 7.46 -23.01 14.22
C PRO A 783 8.94 -22.63 14.12
N GLU A 784 9.57 -22.20 15.23
CA GLU A 784 10.97 -21.74 15.23
C GLU A 784 11.29 -20.49 14.39
N SER A 785 10.31 -19.87 13.72
CA SER A 785 10.51 -18.59 13.02
C SER A 785 10.16 -17.38 13.90
N GLU A 786 10.80 -16.25 13.62
CA GLU A 786 10.54 -14.96 14.25
C GLU A 786 10.00 -13.96 13.23
N CYS A 787 8.85 -13.36 13.52
CA CYS A 787 8.32 -12.24 12.74
C CYS A 787 9.04 -10.94 13.14
N LYS A 788 9.80 -10.35 12.22
CA LYS A 788 10.61 -9.15 12.44
C LYS A 788 10.36 -8.11 11.37
N LYS A 789 10.53 -6.84 11.74
CA LYS A 789 10.51 -5.72 10.80
C LYS A 789 11.92 -5.45 10.29
N ILE A 790 12.10 -5.43 8.96
CA ILE A 790 13.36 -5.15 8.26
C ILE A 790 13.40 -3.78 7.60
#